data_AF-A0A3D1KDJ4-F1
#
_entry.id   AF-A0A3D1KDJ4-F1
#
_cell.length_a   1.000
_cell.length_b   1.000
_cell.length_c   1.000
_cell.angle_alpha   90.00
_cell.angle_beta   90.00
_cell.angle_gamma   90.00
#
_symmetry.space_group_name_H-M   'P 1'
#
loop_
_entity.id
_entity.type
_entity.pdbx_description
1 polymer ?
#
loop_
_entity_poly.entity_id
_entity_poly.type
_entity_poly.pdbx_seq_one_letter_code
_entity_poly.pdbx_strand_id
1 'polypeptide(L)'
;MLLRIRSYALHHLDKVDPRTVTSLLNLDLLDAQVQPIGGNVDLAILRDPDHPAREKIPPGPLFLYQTQEEKPKRMVVELSVLLYFEASDISRTALTELERLISGGKLEITPKTRKIFDDNRSSLLSDIPHERRKAAIDVNDAMHDDIFIAMQGLRQCLECSPPIQGSLDNFAPMIFHPTISSLDSVVLAPGNPEGEHTKLTEIIQSVVGNADNLRDVCSGYHAVLGYLPLAPVYSMGAAVSLWLEKHPSDTDNVWSAVWDCANNSPGPLPKYHACTVFILHPELVPNGKLSDLWAAILDVADISGKDEAKDIKREPWLLRKDLSRHFSHHLEAHMPDGPGANISNFAWWLAEKLASLLPDDPKSIQYYRKEWVERSAEVSVSTWFSACPRVGYSYLRYATNSLTAPWGTGLIALMGTKLEQLDPVGQSKDVQEKFNNTLISHLLASIPFAVDAPASPTFSMECAIGETALKWGRYRPENQASMLTQLVNGNRKLSTVESLCNALREMANSPLGDQAMIAMVLKAKAYTAPDLPKPAWEVLSDNDWRKRILGEMIVEVQGNLIEAFNILQPIAQDKWFTLFPHYVADLCEQTGDADRRKILFRYVIHASLASDTVSAVRRLLHGPNRANYIGLVKEYREIIDTLWPYYPPWGQGRMRAMLANLHVT
;
A
#
# COMPACT_ATOMS: atom_id res chain seq x y z
N MET A 1 4.55 -0.21 43.93
CA MET A 1 4.25 0.21 42.54
C MET A 1 2.83 0.77 42.44
N LEU A 2 1.79 0.00 42.78
CA LEU A 2 0.37 0.43 42.75
C LEU A 2 0.07 1.75 43.49
N LEU A 3 0.66 1.97 44.68
CA LEU A 3 0.53 3.24 45.41
C LEU A 3 1.10 4.45 44.64
N ARG A 4 2.20 4.28 43.90
CA ARG A 4 2.79 5.36 43.09
C ARG A 4 1.93 5.67 41.86
N ILE A 5 1.36 4.64 41.23
CA ILE A 5 0.40 4.78 40.13
C ILE A 5 -0.84 5.52 40.60
N ARG A 6 -1.41 5.14 41.75
CA ARG A 6 -2.56 5.80 42.38
C ARG A 6 -2.27 7.28 42.68
N SER A 7 -1.16 7.59 43.35
CA SER A 7 -0.81 8.98 43.66
C SER A 7 -0.59 9.84 42.41
N TYR A 8 0.07 9.30 41.38
CA TYR A 8 0.28 10.03 40.13
C TYR A 8 -1.03 10.28 39.36
N ALA A 9 -1.91 9.28 39.29
CA ALA A 9 -3.22 9.41 38.65
C ALA A 9 -4.10 10.45 39.37
N LEU A 10 -4.15 10.41 40.71
CA LEU A 10 -4.92 11.38 41.52
C LEU A 10 -4.44 12.84 41.34
N HIS A 11 -3.14 13.06 41.12
CA HIS A 11 -2.59 14.40 40.88
C HIS A 11 -2.84 14.95 39.47
N HIS A 12 -3.28 14.10 38.54
CA HIS A 12 -3.47 14.44 37.12
C HIS A 12 -4.80 13.95 36.56
N LEU A 13 -5.81 13.72 37.41
CA LEU A 13 -7.12 13.17 37.03
C LEU A 13 -7.80 13.93 35.87
N ASP A 14 -7.56 15.24 35.77
CA ASP A 14 -8.03 16.13 34.70
C ASP A 14 -7.34 15.88 33.34
N LYS A 15 -6.25 15.10 33.33
CA LYS A 15 -5.42 14.77 32.16
C LYS A 15 -5.40 13.26 31.86
N VAL A 16 -6.11 12.45 32.63
CA VAL A 16 -6.20 11.00 32.41
C VAL A 16 -7.40 10.71 31.52
N ASP A 17 -7.21 9.89 30.50
CA ASP A 17 -8.26 9.51 29.58
C ASP A 17 -9.34 8.61 30.25
N PRO A 18 -10.58 8.58 29.73
CA PRO A 18 -11.67 7.79 30.30
C PRO A 18 -11.34 6.30 30.48
N ARG A 19 -10.64 5.68 29.51
CA ARG A 19 -10.27 4.26 29.53
C ARG A 19 -9.31 3.95 30.67
N THR A 20 -8.34 4.82 30.92
CA THR A 20 -7.43 4.71 32.07
C THR A 20 -8.15 4.92 33.40
N VAL A 21 -9.06 5.90 33.50
CA VAL A 21 -9.87 6.10 34.73
C VAL A 21 -10.71 4.84 35.03
N THR A 22 -11.40 4.30 34.03
CA THR A 22 -12.21 3.07 34.19
C THR A 22 -11.35 1.87 34.57
N SER A 23 -10.14 1.74 33.99
CA SER A 23 -9.19 0.70 34.36
C SER A 23 -8.77 0.80 35.84
N LEU A 24 -8.49 2.01 36.32
CA LEU A 24 -8.13 2.25 37.72
C LEU A 24 -9.30 2.01 38.68
N LEU A 25 -10.52 2.39 38.29
CA LEU A 25 -11.75 2.07 39.03
C LEU A 25 -12.03 0.57 39.07
N ASN A 26 -11.69 -0.17 38.01
CA ASN A 26 -11.86 -1.62 37.97
C ASN A 26 -10.84 -2.37 38.84
N LEU A 27 -9.68 -1.76 39.09
CA LEU A 27 -8.63 -2.27 39.97
C LEU A 27 -8.77 -1.77 41.42
N ASP A 28 -9.89 -1.12 41.77
CA ASP A 28 -10.14 -0.48 43.07
C ASP A 28 -9.02 0.50 43.50
N LEU A 29 -8.38 1.16 42.52
CA LEU A 29 -7.31 2.14 42.76
C LEU A 29 -7.81 3.58 42.87
N LEU A 30 -9.06 3.85 42.45
CA LEU A 30 -9.74 5.14 42.57
C LEU A 30 -11.08 4.96 43.29
N ASP A 31 -11.53 5.99 44.00
CA ASP A 31 -12.86 6.01 44.63
C ASP A 31 -13.93 6.31 43.57
N ALA A 32 -15.12 5.70 43.70
CA ALA A 32 -16.21 5.76 42.72
C ALA A 32 -16.82 7.17 42.48
N GLN A 33 -16.34 8.21 43.16
CA GLN A 33 -16.85 9.59 43.07
C GLN A 33 -16.09 10.47 42.07
N VAL A 34 -15.24 9.92 41.20
CA VAL A 34 -14.65 10.69 40.09
C VAL A 34 -15.79 11.21 39.21
N GLN A 35 -15.95 12.54 39.10
CA GLN A 35 -16.95 13.11 38.19
C GLN A 35 -16.66 12.60 36.78
N PRO A 36 -17.63 11.95 36.11
CA PRO A 36 -17.38 11.34 34.81
C PRO A 36 -17.05 12.42 33.78
N ILE A 37 -16.05 12.13 32.95
CA ILE A 37 -15.78 12.88 31.72
C ILE A 37 -17.07 12.86 30.90
N GLY A 38 -17.66 14.03 30.63
CA GLY A 38 -18.85 14.20 29.80
C GLY A 38 -20.21 14.22 30.54
N GLY A 39 -20.24 14.60 31.82
CA GLY A 39 -21.49 14.97 32.53
C GLY A 39 -22.37 16.05 31.85
N ASN A 40 -21.93 16.61 30.73
CA ASN A 40 -22.65 17.56 29.88
C ASN A 40 -23.25 16.91 28.60
N VAL A 41 -23.17 15.59 28.43
CA VAL A 41 -23.80 14.90 27.29
C VAL A 41 -25.31 14.94 27.47
N ASP A 42 -25.97 15.66 26.58
CA ASP A 42 -27.42 15.77 26.58
C ASP A 42 -28.06 14.47 26.09
N LEU A 43 -28.55 13.68 27.05
CA LEU A 43 -29.23 12.40 26.83
C LEU A 43 -30.42 12.52 25.85
N ALA A 44 -31.11 13.67 25.82
CA ALA A 44 -32.22 13.85 24.90
C ALA A 44 -31.75 13.87 23.45
N ILE A 45 -30.61 14.52 23.19
CA ILE A 45 -29.99 14.59 21.85
C ILE A 45 -29.45 13.22 21.43
N LEU A 46 -28.85 12.46 22.35
CA LEU A 46 -28.33 11.13 22.02
C LEU A 46 -29.46 10.13 21.69
N ARG A 47 -30.61 10.23 22.39
CA ARG A 47 -31.77 9.35 22.18
C ARG A 47 -32.54 9.63 20.91
N ASP A 48 -32.50 10.86 20.40
CA ASP A 48 -33.26 11.29 19.23
C ASP A 48 -32.33 11.59 18.03
N PRO A 49 -32.26 10.68 17.02
CA PRO A 49 -31.48 10.90 15.81
C PRO A 49 -31.88 12.13 15.00
N ASP A 50 -33.10 12.60 15.16
CA ASP A 50 -33.65 13.75 14.45
C ASP A 50 -33.64 15.03 15.32
N HIS A 51 -33.00 14.98 16.49
CA HIS A 51 -32.94 16.11 17.41
C HIS A 51 -32.36 17.35 16.71
N PRO A 52 -32.98 18.55 16.81
CA PRO A 52 -32.54 19.75 16.07
C PRO A 52 -31.11 20.19 16.36
N ALA A 53 -30.61 19.92 17.58
CA ALA A 53 -29.25 20.24 17.98
C ALA A 53 -28.19 19.21 17.51
N ARG A 54 -28.61 18.06 16.96
CA ARG A 54 -27.70 17.04 16.42
C ARG A 54 -27.24 17.47 15.03
N GLU A 55 -25.94 17.44 14.79
CA GLU A 55 -25.41 17.77 13.46
C GLU A 55 -25.64 16.61 12.48
N LYS A 56 -26.05 16.96 11.26
CA LYS A 56 -26.25 15.99 10.18
C LYS A 56 -24.91 15.67 9.52
N ILE A 57 -24.22 14.69 10.08
CA ILE A 57 -22.96 14.16 9.56
C ILE A 57 -23.16 12.74 9.03
N PRO A 58 -22.22 12.22 8.21
CA PRO A 58 -22.24 10.81 7.82
C PRO A 58 -22.26 9.91 9.05
N PRO A 59 -22.89 8.71 8.97
CA PRO A 59 -22.80 7.73 10.04
C PRO A 59 -21.34 7.32 10.31
N GLY A 60 -21.04 6.98 11.56
CA GLY A 60 -19.70 6.57 11.99
C GLY A 60 -19.53 6.64 13.51
N PRO A 61 -18.30 6.54 14.03
CA PRO A 61 -18.03 6.47 15.47
C PRO A 61 -18.27 7.78 16.24
N LEU A 62 -18.33 8.92 15.55
CA LEU A 62 -18.50 10.22 16.17
C LEU A 62 -19.98 10.63 16.24
N PHE A 63 -20.34 11.21 17.38
CA PHE A 63 -21.60 11.87 17.68
C PHE A 63 -21.35 13.37 17.88
N LEU A 64 -22.04 14.20 17.09
CA LEU A 64 -21.86 15.64 17.07
C LEU A 64 -23.16 16.38 17.38
N TYR A 65 -23.09 17.38 18.25
CA TYR A 65 -24.22 18.24 18.58
C TYR A 65 -23.79 19.62 19.07
N GLN A 66 -24.73 20.57 19.06
CA GLN A 66 -24.55 21.90 19.63
C GLN A 66 -25.13 21.98 21.04
N THR A 67 -24.37 22.51 21.99
CA THR A 67 -24.88 22.75 23.35
C THR A 67 -25.96 23.85 23.34
N GLN A 68 -26.92 23.75 24.25
CA GLN A 68 -27.99 24.75 24.44
C GLN A 68 -27.56 25.92 25.36
N GLU A 69 -26.24 26.19 25.48
CA GLU A 69 -25.70 27.29 26.28
C GLU A 69 -25.91 28.66 25.58
N GLU A 70 -25.80 29.77 26.32
CA GLU A 70 -25.87 31.15 25.75
C GLU A 70 -24.90 31.37 24.58
N LYS A 71 -23.79 30.62 24.56
CA LYS A 71 -22.88 30.51 23.44
C LYS A 71 -22.81 29.04 23.02
N PRO A 72 -23.54 28.61 21.98
CA PRO A 72 -23.53 27.24 21.52
C PRO A 72 -22.11 26.77 21.21
N LYS A 73 -21.73 25.64 21.79
CA LYS A 73 -20.46 24.98 21.51
C LYS A 73 -20.74 23.70 20.74
N ARG A 74 -19.92 23.44 19.73
CA ARG A 74 -19.91 22.17 19.01
C ARG A 74 -19.23 21.12 19.89
N MET A 75 -19.96 20.07 20.23
CA MET A 75 -19.47 18.92 20.98
C MET A 75 -19.18 17.79 20.00
N VAL A 76 -18.01 17.16 20.15
CA VAL A 76 -17.60 15.98 19.39
C VAL A 76 -17.34 14.87 20.40
N VAL A 77 -18.07 13.78 20.28
CA VAL A 77 -18.00 12.67 21.24
C VAL A 77 -17.89 11.36 20.48
N GLU A 78 -16.93 10.52 20.85
CA GLU A 78 -16.86 9.15 20.33
C GLU A 78 -17.87 8.26 21.08
N LEU A 79 -18.72 7.55 20.34
CA LEU A 79 -19.79 6.74 20.92
C LEU A 79 -19.25 5.62 21.84
N SER A 80 -18.09 5.05 21.51
CA SER A 80 -17.43 4.00 22.29
C SER A 80 -17.02 4.50 23.68
N VAL A 81 -16.62 5.78 23.81
CA VAL A 81 -16.20 6.41 25.08
C VAL A 81 -17.38 6.56 26.02
N LEU A 82 -18.60 6.70 25.50
CA LEU A 82 -19.82 6.80 26.30
C LEU A 82 -20.14 5.50 27.07
N LEU A 83 -19.54 4.36 26.69
CA LEU A 83 -19.68 3.09 27.40
C LEU A 83 -19.03 3.12 28.80
N TYR A 84 -18.06 4.01 29.02
CA TYR A 84 -17.38 4.16 30.31
C TYR A 84 -18.19 4.90 31.38
N PHE A 85 -19.34 5.49 31.01
CA PHE A 85 -20.12 6.29 31.94
C PHE A 85 -20.77 5.45 33.02
N GLU A 86 -20.61 5.87 34.28
CA GLU A 86 -21.24 5.20 35.42
C GLU A 86 -22.76 5.31 35.40
N ALA A 87 -23.30 6.40 34.81
CA ALA A 87 -24.73 6.58 34.59
C ALA A 87 -25.25 5.56 33.57
N SER A 88 -26.01 4.57 34.05
CA SER A 88 -26.54 3.47 33.26
C SER A 88 -27.34 3.92 32.04
N ASP A 89 -28.03 5.05 32.14
CA ASP A 89 -28.86 5.58 31.06
C ASP A 89 -28.02 6.05 29.86
N ILE A 90 -26.85 6.66 30.12
CA ILE A 90 -25.93 7.12 29.06
C ILE A 90 -25.31 5.91 28.38
N SER A 91 -24.74 4.98 29.16
CA SER A 91 -24.09 3.79 28.61
C SER A 91 -25.06 2.91 27.83
N ARG A 92 -26.30 2.71 28.32
CA ARG A 92 -27.36 1.96 27.62
C ARG A 92 -27.81 2.65 26.34
N THR A 93 -27.92 3.98 26.34
CA THR A 93 -28.29 4.74 25.13
C THR A 93 -27.19 4.65 24.08
N ALA A 94 -25.93 4.83 24.48
CA ALA A 94 -24.78 4.69 23.58
C ALA A 94 -24.69 3.28 22.99
N LEU A 95 -24.88 2.23 23.80
CA LEU A 95 -24.92 0.85 23.32
C LEU A 95 -26.04 0.65 22.29
N THR A 96 -27.24 1.16 22.58
CA THR A 96 -28.38 1.08 21.64
C THR A 96 -28.06 1.76 20.30
N GLU A 97 -27.42 2.93 20.34
CA GLU A 97 -27.02 3.65 19.12
C GLU A 97 -25.95 2.89 18.34
N LEU A 98 -24.94 2.34 19.02
CA LEU A 98 -23.91 1.49 18.39
C LEU A 98 -24.55 0.25 17.73
N GLU A 99 -25.42 -0.47 18.44
CA GLU A 99 -26.14 -1.62 17.89
C GLU A 99 -26.94 -1.26 16.65
N ARG A 100 -27.62 -0.10 16.67
CA ARG A 100 -28.40 0.42 15.54
C ARG A 100 -27.51 0.72 14.34
N LEU A 101 -26.36 1.36 14.55
CA LEU A 101 -25.40 1.68 13.49
C LEU A 101 -24.77 0.41 12.90
N ILE A 102 -24.33 -0.51 13.76
CA ILE A 102 -23.68 -1.78 13.41
C ILE A 102 -24.63 -2.72 12.67
N SER A 103 -25.87 -2.86 13.14
CA SER A 103 -26.87 -3.74 12.53
C SER A 103 -27.47 -3.16 11.26
N GLY A 104 -27.55 -1.83 11.17
CA GLY A 104 -28.01 -1.12 9.97
C GLY A 104 -26.96 -0.97 8.87
N GLY A 105 -25.77 -1.56 9.03
CA GLY A 105 -24.66 -1.44 8.07
C GLY A 105 -24.10 -0.02 7.93
N LYS A 106 -24.39 0.85 8.91
CA LYS A 106 -23.95 2.25 8.94
C LYS A 106 -22.63 2.44 9.68
N LEU A 107 -22.25 1.46 10.51
CA LEU A 107 -20.95 1.34 11.14
C LEU A 107 -20.39 -0.05 10.84
N GLU A 108 -19.54 -0.13 9.81
CA GLU A 108 -18.77 -1.34 9.50
C GLU A 108 -17.69 -1.55 10.57
N ILE A 109 -17.55 -2.80 11.02
CA ILE A 109 -16.58 -3.25 12.02
C ILE A 109 -16.00 -4.58 11.57
N THR A 110 -14.76 -4.87 11.93
CA THR A 110 -14.11 -6.14 11.60
C THR A 110 -14.81 -7.33 12.29
N PRO A 111 -14.66 -8.57 11.77
CA PRO A 111 -15.22 -9.75 12.41
C PRO A 111 -14.76 -9.94 13.87
N LYS A 112 -13.52 -9.57 14.18
CA LYS A 112 -12.96 -9.62 15.54
C LYS A 112 -13.68 -8.66 16.49
N THR A 113 -13.81 -7.39 16.10
CA THR A 113 -14.52 -6.39 16.89
C THR A 113 -15.99 -6.76 17.07
N ARG A 114 -16.64 -7.29 16.03
CA ARG A 114 -18.01 -7.79 16.13
C ARG A 114 -18.13 -8.90 17.17
N LYS A 115 -17.24 -9.88 17.13
CA LYS A 115 -17.23 -10.96 18.13
C LYS A 115 -17.05 -10.43 19.55
N ILE A 116 -16.08 -9.54 19.77
CA ILE A 116 -15.83 -8.95 21.10
C ILE A 116 -17.05 -8.15 21.58
N PHE A 117 -17.69 -7.40 20.69
CA PHE A 117 -18.91 -6.65 20.97
C PHE A 117 -20.07 -7.58 21.38
N ASP A 118 -20.31 -8.64 20.61
CA ASP A 118 -21.38 -9.60 20.86
C ASP A 118 -21.14 -10.39 22.17
N ASP A 119 -19.91 -10.84 22.41
CA ASP A 119 -19.52 -11.58 23.62
C ASP A 119 -19.66 -10.73 24.91
N ASN A 120 -19.48 -9.41 24.81
CA ASN A 120 -19.55 -8.49 25.95
C ASN A 120 -20.91 -7.80 26.13
N ARG A 121 -21.85 -8.01 25.20
CA ARG A 121 -23.14 -7.30 25.16
C ARG A 121 -23.93 -7.37 26.47
N SER A 122 -24.06 -8.57 27.05
CA SER A 122 -24.78 -8.76 28.32
C SER A 122 -24.07 -8.10 29.50
N SER A 123 -22.73 -8.14 29.51
CA SER A 123 -21.91 -7.55 30.56
C SER A 123 -21.95 -6.02 30.56
N LEU A 124 -22.03 -5.39 29.37
CA LEU A 124 -22.25 -3.93 29.24
C LEU A 124 -23.57 -3.45 29.86
N LEU A 125 -24.57 -4.33 29.93
CA LEU A 125 -25.88 -4.08 30.52
C LEU A 125 -25.97 -4.53 31.99
N SER A 126 -24.91 -5.11 32.54
CA SER A 126 -24.87 -5.59 33.92
C SER A 126 -24.96 -4.44 34.91
N ASP A 127 -25.74 -4.64 35.97
CA ASP A 127 -25.78 -3.72 37.10
C ASP A 127 -24.56 -3.90 38.03
N ILE A 128 -23.71 -4.91 37.77
CA ILE A 128 -22.45 -5.15 38.51
C ILE A 128 -21.35 -4.27 37.89
N PRO A 129 -20.83 -3.25 38.61
CA PRO A 129 -19.91 -2.28 38.02
C PRO A 129 -18.65 -2.89 37.43
N HIS A 130 -18.05 -3.88 38.09
CA HIS A 130 -16.82 -4.53 37.62
C HIS A 130 -17.04 -5.27 36.28
N GLU A 131 -18.16 -5.99 36.12
CA GLU A 131 -18.49 -6.67 34.86
C GLU A 131 -18.69 -5.66 33.73
N ARG A 132 -19.45 -4.60 33.99
CA ARG A 132 -19.70 -3.53 33.03
C ARG A 132 -18.43 -2.79 32.62
N ARG A 133 -17.58 -2.40 33.60
CA ARG A 133 -16.33 -1.66 33.34
C ARG A 133 -15.36 -2.48 32.51
N LYS A 134 -15.18 -3.76 32.85
CA LYS A 134 -14.35 -4.67 32.05
C LYS A 134 -14.86 -4.79 30.62
N ALA A 135 -16.16 -5.04 30.44
CA ALA A 135 -16.77 -5.13 29.13
C ALA A 135 -16.65 -3.83 28.31
N ALA A 136 -16.79 -2.66 28.96
CA ALA A 136 -16.60 -1.36 28.33
C ALA A 136 -15.15 -1.15 27.88
N ILE A 137 -14.16 -1.58 28.67
CA ILE A 137 -12.74 -1.55 28.28
C ILE A 137 -12.51 -2.46 27.08
N ASP A 138 -12.95 -3.72 27.14
CA ASP A 138 -12.73 -4.71 26.08
C ASP A 138 -13.37 -4.26 24.75
N VAL A 139 -14.59 -3.72 24.79
CA VAL A 139 -15.28 -3.23 23.58
C VAL A 139 -14.66 -1.94 23.05
N ASN A 140 -14.33 -0.98 23.91
CA ASN A 140 -13.70 0.26 23.45
C ASN A 140 -12.29 0.02 22.89
N ASP A 141 -11.47 -0.80 23.55
CA ASP A 141 -10.13 -1.16 23.06
C ASP A 141 -10.23 -1.85 21.68
N ALA A 142 -11.21 -2.75 21.50
CA ALA A 142 -11.47 -3.40 20.20
C ALA A 142 -11.94 -2.41 19.13
N MET A 143 -12.84 -1.49 19.49
CA MET A 143 -13.33 -0.47 18.55
C MET A 143 -12.25 0.55 18.18
N HIS A 144 -11.40 0.90 19.14
CA HIS A 144 -10.26 1.77 18.91
C HIS A 144 -9.25 1.08 18.00
N ASP A 145 -8.90 -0.19 18.21
CA ASP A 145 -8.00 -0.90 17.30
C ASP A 145 -8.64 -1.21 15.92
N ASP A 146 -9.93 -0.99 15.69
CA ASP A 146 -10.62 -1.41 14.46
C ASP A 146 -10.36 -0.47 13.26
N ILE A 147 -9.83 -1.04 12.16
CA ILE A 147 -9.50 -0.28 10.95
C ILE A 147 -10.72 0.34 10.25
N PHE A 148 -11.87 -0.33 10.25
CA PHE A 148 -13.08 0.18 9.59
C PHE A 148 -13.73 1.30 10.39
N ILE A 149 -13.65 1.23 11.72
CA ILE A 149 -14.06 2.33 12.59
C ILE A 149 -13.16 3.55 12.36
N ALA A 150 -11.84 3.35 12.32
CA ALA A 150 -10.91 4.45 12.06
C ALA A 150 -11.19 5.13 10.71
N MET A 151 -11.39 4.35 9.65
CA MET A 151 -11.76 4.84 8.31
C MET A 151 -13.05 5.67 8.31
N GLN A 152 -14.08 5.22 9.01
CA GLN A 152 -15.33 5.98 9.10
C GLN A 152 -15.20 7.23 9.97
N GLY A 153 -14.40 7.17 11.04
CA GLY A 153 -14.04 8.33 11.85
C GLY A 153 -13.32 9.39 11.01
N LEU A 154 -12.36 8.98 10.18
CA LEU A 154 -11.69 9.87 9.22
C LEU A 154 -12.69 10.51 8.26
N ARG A 155 -13.55 9.69 7.65
CA ARG A 155 -14.60 10.17 6.72
C ARG A 155 -15.51 11.22 7.37
N GLN A 156 -16.03 10.94 8.56
CA GLN A 156 -16.86 11.88 9.30
C GLN A 156 -16.13 13.20 9.54
N CYS A 157 -14.86 13.14 9.93
CA CYS A 157 -14.07 14.34 10.19
C CYS A 157 -13.82 15.18 8.92
N LEU A 158 -13.60 14.53 7.77
CA LEU A 158 -13.36 15.18 6.48
C LEU A 158 -14.63 15.78 5.86
N GLU A 159 -15.77 15.10 5.99
CA GLU A 159 -17.05 15.57 5.45
C GLU A 159 -17.71 16.66 6.33
N CYS A 160 -17.19 16.91 7.54
CA CYS A 160 -17.63 18.01 8.39
C CYS A 160 -17.18 19.39 7.86
N SER A 161 -18.02 20.41 8.06
CA SER A 161 -17.69 21.81 7.76
C SER A 161 -17.82 22.69 9.01
N PRO A 162 -16.71 23.18 9.60
CA PRO A 162 -15.32 22.89 9.24
C PRO A 162 -14.91 21.45 9.62
N PRO A 163 -13.83 20.91 9.00
CA PRO A 163 -13.26 19.62 9.37
C PRO A 163 -12.89 19.56 10.86
N ILE A 164 -13.02 18.38 11.47
CA ILE A 164 -12.75 18.19 12.90
C ILE A 164 -11.26 17.85 13.10
N GLN A 165 -10.39 18.87 13.04
CA GLN A 165 -8.93 18.64 13.06
C GLN A 165 -8.45 17.80 14.24
N GLY A 166 -8.93 18.08 15.46
CA GLY A 166 -8.51 17.33 16.66
C GLY A 166 -8.87 15.84 16.62
N SER A 167 -9.90 15.44 15.88
CA SER A 167 -10.26 14.03 15.69
C SER A 167 -9.53 13.40 14.49
N LEU A 168 -9.18 14.19 13.47
CA LEU A 168 -8.30 13.73 12.37
C LEU A 168 -6.95 13.28 12.91
N ASP A 169 -6.38 14.03 13.85
CA ASP A 169 -5.08 13.72 14.47
C ASP A 169 -5.10 12.38 15.24
N ASN A 170 -6.29 11.87 15.61
CA ASN A 170 -6.45 10.56 16.24
C ASN A 170 -6.65 9.45 15.20
N PHE A 171 -7.58 9.62 14.26
CA PHE A 171 -7.93 8.54 13.31
C PHE A 171 -6.91 8.34 12.19
N ALA A 172 -6.30 9.42 11.67
CA ALA A 172 -5.38 9.30 10.54
C ALA A 172 -4.18 8.40 10.85
N PRO A 173 -3.46 8.55 11.98
CA PRO A 173 -2.34 7.66 12.31
C PRO A 173 -2.72 6.18 12.37
N MET A 174 -3.93 5.86 12.83
CA MET A 174 -4.42 4.48 12.97
C MET A 174 -4.68 3.81 11.63
N ILE A 175 -5.00 4.60 10.59
CA ILE A 175 -5.21 4.10 9.23
C ILE A 175 -3.89 4.03 8.46
N PHE A 176 -3.00 5.00 8.66
CA PHE A 176 -1.68 5.00 8.00
C PHE A 176 -0.74 3.96 8.60
N HIS A 177 -0.77 3.74 9.91
CA HIS A 177 0.08 2.75 10.57
C HIS A 177 -0.79 1.75 11.34
N PRO A 178 -1.62 0.95 10.64
CA PRO A 178 -2.52 0.02 11.28
C PRO A 178 -1.74 -1.06 12.02
N THR A 179 -2.24 -1.47 13.18
CA THR A 179 -1.67 -2.62 13.90
C THR A 179 -1.98 -3.90 13.11
N ILE A 180 -1.18 -4.96 13.28
CA ILE A 180 -1.55 -6.27 12.68
C ILE A 180 -2.82 -6.83 13.31
N SER A 181 -3.05 -6.50 14.58
CA SER A 181 -4.27 -6.86 15.32
C SER A 181 -5.53 -6.27 14.69
N SER A 182 -5.46 -5.07 14.09
CA SER A 182 -6.60 -4.45 13.41
C SER A 182 -6.95 -5.11 12.08
N LEU A 183 -5.98 -5.79 11.47
CA LEU A 183 -6.08 -6.37 10.13
C LEU A 183 -6.26 -7.89 10.14
N ASP A 184 -5.88 -8.57 11.22
CA ASP A 184 -5.80 -10.04 11.30
C ASP A 184 -7.11 -10.78 10.99
N SER A 185 -8.26 -10.14 11.22
CA SER A 185 -9.58 -10.69 10.99
C SER A 185 -10.23 -10.26 9.67
N VAL A 186 -9.59 -9.36 8.93
CA VAL A 186 -10.03 -8.97 7.59
C VAL A 186 -9.62 -10.05 6.60
N VAL A 187 -10.60 -10.71 6.00
CA VAL A 187 -10.37 -11.76 5.00
C VAL A 187 -10.69 -11.23 3.62
N LEU A 188 -9.68 -11.21 2.74
CA LEU A 188 -9.86 -10.86 1.33
C LEU A 188 -10.34 -12.08 0.54
N ALA A 189 -11.19 -11.85 -0.46
CA ALA A 189 -11.81 -12.94 -1.23
C ALA A 189 -10.77 -13.81 -1.96
N PRO A 190 -9.84 -13.24 -2.76
CA PRO A 190 -8.54 -13.87 -2.93
C PRO A 190 -7.62 -13.40 -1.81
N GLY A 191 -7.06 -14.33 -1.03
CA GLY A 191 -6.03 -14.04 -0.06
C GLY A 191 -4.65 -13.97 -0.73
N ASN A 192 -4.39 -14.89 -1.65
CA ASN A 192 -3.15 -14.98 -2.42
C ASN A 192 -3.48 -15.23 -3.91
N PRO A 193 -3.74 -14.17 -4.70
CA PRO A 193 -4.18 -14.30 -6.08
C PRO A 193 -3.27 -15.20 -6.95
N GLU A 194 -1.95 -15.15 -6.75
CA GLU A 194 -0.96 -15.92 -7.53
C GLU A 194 -1.08 -17.44 -7.30
N GLY A 195 -1.50 -17.86 -6.11
CA GLY A 195 -1.69 -19.27 -5.76
C GLY A 195 -3.14 -19.76 -5.86
N GLU A 196 -4.10 -18.87 -6.12
CA GLU A 196 -5.53 -19.12 -5.96
C GLU A 196 -6.31 -18.98 -7.27
N HIS A 197 -5.73 -19.41 -8.39
CA HIS A 197 -6.32 -19.30 -9.73
C HIS A 197 -7.73 -19.91 -9.84
N THR A 198 -7.96 -21.10 -9.25
CA THR A 198 -9.29 -21.71 -9.18
C THR A 198 -10.28 -20.83 -8.43
N LYS A 199 -9.83 -20.21 -7.32
CA LYS A 199 -10.67 -19.34 -6.51
C LYS A 199 -11.06 -18.07 -7.26
N LEU A 200 -10.13 -17.48 -8.01
CA LEU A 200 -10.41 -16.33 -8.87
C LEU A 200 -11.52 -16.65 -9.89
N THR A 201 -11.46 -17.83 -10.51
CA THR A 201 -12.53 -18.28 -11.42
C THR A 201 -13.87 -18.45 -10.69
N GLU A 202 -13.89 -19.07 -9.51
CA GLU A 202 -15.10 -19.20 -8.68
C GLU A 202 -15.71 -17.84 -8.32
N ILE A 203 -14.86 -16.87 -7.96
CA ILE A 203 -15.29 -15.50 -7.62
C ILE A 203 -16.00 -14.86 -8.82
N ILE A 204 -15.41 -14.95 -10.02
CA ILE A 204 -16.01 -14.37 -11.23
C ILE A 204 -17.35 -15.05 -11.55
N GLN A 205 -17.41 -16.37 -11.45
CA GLN A 205 -18.65 -17.12 -11.63
C GLN A 205 -19.72 -16.70 -10.61
N SER A 206 -19.34 -16.46 -9.36
CA SER A 206 -20.24 -15.98 -8.31
C SER A 206 -20.71 -14.55 -8.56
N VAL A 207 -19.82 -13.64 -9.00
CA VAL A 207 -20.18 -12.26 -9.34
C VAL A 207 -21.22 -12.25 -10.46
N VAL A 208 -21.00 -13.03 -11.52
CA VAL A 208 -21.93 -13.14 -12.65
C VAL A 208 -23.22 -13.87 -12.26
N GLY A 209 -23.13 -14.90 -11.42
CA GLY A 209 -24.28 -15.71 -11.00
C GLY A 209 -25.23 -14.99 -10.04
N ASN A 210 -24.74 -14.00 -9.29
CA ASN A 210 -25.53 -13.23 -8.33
C ASN A 210 -26.02 -11.88 -8.89
N ALA A 211 -25.69 -11.55 -10.14
CA ALA A 211 -26.04 -10.29 -10.78
C ALA A 211 -27.38 -10.39 -11.52
N ASP A 212 -28.22 -9.35 -11.43
CA ASP A 212 -29.48 -9.27 -12.19
C ASP A 212 -29.31 -8.58 -13.54
N ASN A 213 -28.23 -7.81 -13.70
CA ASN A 213 -27.90 -7.09 -14.92
C ASN A 213 -26.40 -6.81 -15.02
N LEU A 214 -25.95 -6.32 -16.17
CA LEU A 214 -24.53 -6.03 -16.42
C LEU A 214 -23.93 -4.97 -15.47
N ARG A 215 -24.72 -4.01 -14.96
CA ARG A 215 -24.23 -3.04 -13.98
C ARG A 215 -23.90 -3.71 -12.65
N ASP A 216 -24.70 -4.70 -12.24
CA ASP A 216 -24.44 -5.49 -11.04
C ASP A 216 -23.20 -6.37 -11.20
N VAL A 217 -22.96 -6.92 -12.40
CA VAL A 217 -21.71 -7.62 -12.72
C VAL A 217 -20.50 -6.70 -12.53
N CYS A 218 -20.53 -5.50 -13.12
CA CYS A 218 -19.43 -4.55 -13.03
C CYS A 218 -19.21 -4.09 -11.58
N SER A 219 -20.29 -3.78 -10.86
CA SER A 219 -20.22 -3.32 -9.46
C SER A 219 -19.74 -4.42 -8.51
N GLY A 220 -20.23 -5.65 -8.69
CA GLY A 220 -19.79 -6.83 -7.95
C GLY A 220 -18.33 -7.18 -8.22
N TYR A 221 -17.89 -7.07 -9.47
CA TYR A 221 -16.47 -7.24 -9.82
C TYR A 221 -15.61 -6.16 -9.15
N HIS A 222 -16.00 -4.88 -9.24
CA HIS A 222 -15.25 -3.79 -8.61
C HIS A 222 -15.14 -3.97 -7.09
N ALA A 223 -16.22 -4.38 -6.43
CA ALA A 223 -16.24 -4.59 -4.99
C ALA A 223 -15.26 -5.67 -4.51
N VAL A 224 -15.05 -6.73 -5.31
CA VAL A 224 -14.28 -7.91 -4.89
C VAL A 224 -12.87 -7.95 -5.48
N LEU A 225 -12.70 -7.54 -6.74
CA LEU A 225 -11.47 -7.67 -7.52
C LEU A 225 -11.00 -6.33 -8.15
N GLY A 226 -11.78 -5.26 -8.02
CA GLY A 226 -11.52 -3.98 -8.70
C GLY A 226 -10.22 -3.27 -8.31
N TYR A 227 -9.64 -3.63 -7.17
CA TYR A 227 -8.36 -3.07 -6.70
C TYR A 227 -7.12 -3.80 -7.28
N LEU A 228 -7.31 -4.82 -8.13
CA LEU A 228 -6.22 -5.56 -8.77
C LEU A 228 -6.23 -5.45 -10.31
N PRO A 229 -5.06 -5.26 -10.95
CA PRO A 229 -4.90 -5.33 -12.40
C PRO A 229 -4.76 -6.80 -12.84
N LEU A 230 -5.87 -7.54 -12.84
CA LEU A 230 -5.88 -8.98 -13.12
C LEU A 230 -5.69 -9.31 -14.62
N ALA A 231 -5.14 -10.49 -14.89
CA ALA A 231 -4.95 -11.03 -16.24
C ALA A 231 -6.28 -11.21 -16.99
N PRO A 232 -6.28 -11.33 -18.34
CA PRO A 232 -7.51 -11.37 -19.14
C PRO A 232 -8.58 -12.33 -18.62
N VAL A 233 -8.19 -13.56 -18.27
CA VAL A 233 -9.08 -14.64 -17.79
C VAL A 233 -9.71 -14.35 -16.43
N TYR A 234 -9.15 -13.42 -15.67
CA TYR A 234 -9.65 -13.00 -14.36
C TYR A 234 -10.16 -11.54 -14.34
N SER A 235 -10.18 -10.88 -15.49
CA SER A 235 -10.50 -9.46 -15.62
C SER A 235 -12.00 -9.19 -15.63
N MET A 236 -12.39 -7.91 -15.54
CA MET A 236 -13.78 -7.51 -15.81
C MET A 236 -14.24 -7.91 -17.21
N GLY A 237 -13.33 -7.96 -18.20
CA GLY A 237 -13.62 -8.47 -19.55
C GLY A 237 -14.11 -9.91 -19.56
N ALA A 238 -13.50 -10.78 -18.74
CA ALA A 238 -13.95 -12.16 -18.57
C ALA A 238 -15.32 -12.25 -17.89
N ALA A 239 -15.58 -11.43 -16.87
CA ALA A 239 -16.88 -11.37 -16.21
C ALA A 239 -17.99 -10.91 -17.18
N VAL A 240 -17.72 -9.89 -18.01
CA VAL A 240 -18.65 -9.40 -19.03
C VAL A 240 -18.90 -10.45 -20.11
N SER A 241 -17.85 -11.14 -20.58
CA SER A 241 -18.01 -12.25 -21.54
C SER A 241 -18.91 -13.35 -21.00
N LEU A 242 -18.66 -13.79 -19.76
CA LEU A 242 -19.46 -14.83 -19.12
C LEU A 242 -20.92 -14.39 -18.92
N TRP A 243 -21.17 -13.10 -18.67
CA TRP A 243 -22.53 -12.55 -18.64
C TRP A 243 -23.21 -12.68 -20.01
N LEU A 244 -22.54 -12.24 -21.08
CA LEU A 244 -23.11 -12.24 -22.44
C LEU A 244 -23.32 -13.65 -23.00
N GLU A 245 -22.50 -14.61 -22.61
CA GLU A 245 -22.72 -16.03 -22.93
C GLU A 245 -24.05 -16.56 -22.34
N LYS A 246 -24.42 -16.07 -21.14
CA LYS A 246 -25.68 -16.44 -20.47
C LYS A 246 -26.87 -15.58 -20.91
N HIS A 247 -26.61 -14.35 -21.35
CA HIS A 247 -27.62 -13.37 -21.77
C HIS A 247 -27.29 -12.77 -23.16
N PRO A 248 -27.38 -13.56 -24.24
CA PRO A 248 -26.97 -13.10 -25.57
C PRO A 248 -27.78 -11.91 -26.12
N SER A 249 -28.95 -11.61 -25.54
CA SER A 249 -29.79 -10.47 -25.92
C SER A 249 -29.25 -9.11 -25.45
N ASP A 250 -28.29 -9.09 -24.53
CA ASP A 250 -27.85 -7.86 -23.84
C ASP A 250 -26.71 -7.13 -24.57
N THR A 251 -26.35 -7.58 -25.77
CA THR A 251 -25.20 -7.06 -26.53
C THR A 251 -25.33 -5.59 -26.93
N ASP A 252 -26.56 -5.09 -27.13
CA ASP A 252 -26.80 -3.77 -27.70
C ASP A 252 -26.48 -2.60 -26.75
N ASN A 253 -26.29 -2.87 -25.45
CA ASN A 253 -26.08 -1.82 -24.43
C ASN A 253 -24.81 -2.00 -23.58
N VAL A 254 -23.89 -2.89 -23.98
CA VAL A 254 -22.67 -3.19 -23.20
C VAL A 254 -21.82 -1.93 -23.00
N TRP A 255 -21.59 -1.17 -24.08
CA TRP A 255 -20.79 0.06 -24.04
C TRP A 255 -21.28 1.04 -22.97
N SER A 256 -22.56 1.41 -23.03
CA SER A 256 -23.12 2.39 -22.11
C SER A 256 -23.17 1.85 -20.69
N ALA A 257 -23.56 0.59 -20.48
CA ALA A 257 -23.65 0.00 -19.15
C ALA A 257 -22.29 -0.06 -18.42
N VAL A 258 -21.22 -0.44 -19.13
CA VAL A 258 -19.86 -0.50 -18.57
C VAL A 258 -19.34 0.91 -18.26
N TRP A 259 -19.49 1.87 -19.18
CA TRP A 259 -19.05 3.24 -18.95
C TRP A 259 -19.89 3.96 -17.88
N ASP A 260 -21.19 3.70 -17.81
CA ASP A 260 -22.04 4.21 -16.74
C ASP A 260 -21.57 3.68 -15.38
N CYS A 261 -21.23 2.40 -15.27
CA CYS A 261 -20.65 1.85 -14.04
C CYS A 261 -19.32 2.55 -13.71
N ALA A 262 -18.44 2.73 -14.70
CA ALA A 262 -17.14 3.36 -14.48
C ALA A 262 -17.25 4.84 -14.08
N ASN A 263 -18.16 5.59 -14.68
CA ASN A 263 -18.33 7.03 -14.43
C ASN A 263 -19.06 7.34 -13.12
N ASN A 264 -19.86 6.40 -12.60
CA ASN A 264 -20.57 6.54 -11.33
C ASN A 264 -19.82 5.92 -10.13
N SER A 265 -18.67 5.29 -10.38
CA SER A 265 -17.82 4.73 -9.33
C SER A 265 -16.71 5.71 -8.96
N PRO A 266 -16.35 5.85 -7.68
CA PRO A 266 -15.30 6.77 -7.25
C PRO A 266 -13.91 6.30 -7.72
N GLY A 267 -13.01 7.27 -7.88
CA GLY A 267 -11.63 7.00 -8.25
C GLY A 267 -11.40 6.59 -9.72
N PRO A 268 -10.14 6.26 -10.09
CA PRO A 268 -9.75 6.06 -11.48
C PRO A 268 -9.72 4.59 -11.93
N LEU A 269 -9.71 3.62 -10.99
CA LEU A 269 -9.68 2.19 -11.32
C LEU A 269 -10.87 1.70 -12.16
N PRO A 270 -12.11 2.18 -11.95
CA PRO A 270 -13.24 1.78 -12.78
C PRO A 270 -13.03 2.07 -14.28
N LYS A 271 -12.33 3.16 -14.61
CA LYS A 271 -11.97 3.48 -16.01
C LYS A 271 -10.96 2.50 -16.58
N TYR A 272 -9.98 2.03 -15.80
CA TYR A 272 -9.05 0.98 -16.23
C TYR A 272 -9.80 -0.31 -16.57
N HIS A 273 -10.75 -0.72 -15.73
CA HIS A 273 -11.52 -1.94 -15.97
C HIS A 273 -12.43 -1.79 -17.18
N ALA A 274 -13.07 -0.64 -17.36
CA ALA A 274 -13.84 -0.35 -18.58
C ALA A 274 -12.97 -0.43 -19.84
N CYS A 275 -11.78 0.18 -19.83
CA CYS A 275 -10.83 0.05 -20.94
C CYS A 275 -10.43 -1.41 -21.18
N THR A 276 -10.20 -2.18 -20.12
CA THR A 276 -9.85 -3.60 -20.21
C THR A 276 -10.93 -4.41 -20.92
N VAL A 277 -12.21 -4.19 -20.62
CA VAL A 277 -13.33 -4.85 -21.33
C VAL A 277 -13.24 -4.61 -22.83
N PHE A 278 -13.12 -3.35 -23.26
CA PHE A 278 -13.14 -3.00 -24.68
C PHE A 278 -11.83 -3.27 -25.43
N ILE A 279 -10.70 -3.37 -24.73
CA ILE A 279 -9.45 -3.87 -25.32
C ILE A 279 -9.56 -5.36 -25.62
N LEU A 280 -10.11 -6.14 -24.68
CA LEU A 280 -10.27 -7.59 -24.84
C LEU A 280 -11.39 -7.96 -25.82
N HIS A 281 -12.41 -7.10 -25.93
CA HIS A 281 -13.57 -7.24 -26.80
C HIS A 281 -13.78 -6.01 -27.71
N PRO A 282 -12.88 -5.75 -28.68
CA PRO A 282 -13.03 -4.63 -29.61
C PRO A 282 -14.36 -4.65 -30.38
N GLU A 283 -14.94 -5.83 -30.60
CA GLU A 283 -16.24 -6.02 -31.24
C GLU A 283 -17.42 -5.38 -30.47
N LEU A 284 -17.25 -5.11 -29.18
CA LEU A 284 -18.28 -4.46 -28.33
C LEU A 284 -18.19 -2.94 -28.37
N VAL A 285 -17.21 -2.37 -29.10
CA VAL A 285 -17.06 -0.92 -29.28
C VAL A 285 -18.00 -0.44 -30.40
N PRO A 286 -18.95 0.47 -30.12
CA PRO A 286 -19.84 0.97 -31.16
C PRO A 286 -19.10 1.72 -32.26
N ASN A 287 -19.67 1.72 -33.47
CA ASN A 287 -19.12 2.48 -34.60
C ASN A 287 -18.92 3.95 -34.23
N GLY A 288 -17.72 4.47 -34.50
CA GLY A 288 -17.35 5.85 -34.18
C GLY A 288 -16.91 6.11 -32.73
N LYS A 289 -16.94 5.11 -31.84
CA LYS A 289 -16.49 5.23 -30.44
C LYS A 289 -15.05 4.81 -30.17
N LEU A 290 -14.35 4.33 -31.20
CA LEU A 290 -12.96 3.90 -31.06
C LEU A 290 -12.02 5.04 -30.62
N SER A 291 -12.24 6.28 -31.09
CA SER A 291 -11.48 7.45 -30.64
C SER A 291 -11.68 7.74 -29.14
N ASP A 292 -12.91 7.56 -28.65
CA ASP A 292 -13.24 7.77 -27.23
C ASP A 292 -12.53 6.72 -26.36
N LEU A 293 -12.47 5.46 -26.84
CA LEU A 293 -11.70 4.40 -26.19
C LEU A 293 -10.20 4.73 -26.15
N TRP A 294 -9.60 5.15 -27.27
CA TRP A 294 -8.18 5.54 -27.29
C TRP A 294 -7.86 6.70 -26.36
N ALA A 295 -8.75 7.70 -26.27
CA ALA A 295 -8.59 8.80 -25.33
C ALA A 295 -8.60 8.29 -23.87
N ALA A 296 -9.50 7.37 -23.53
CA ALA A 296 -9.56 6.76 -22.20
C ALA A 296 -8.34 5.86 -21.90
N ILE A 297 -7.89 5.07 -22.88
CA ILE A 297 -6.67 4.25 -22.74
C ILE A 297 -5.47 5.15 -22.44
N LEU A 298 -5.33 6.27 -23.14
CA LEU A 298 -4.24 7.21 -22.90
C LEU A 298 -4.38 7.97 -21.58
N ASP A 299 -5.59 8.28 -21.11
CA ASP A 299 -5.85 8.86 -19.78
C ASP A 299 -5.37 7.92 -18.66
N VAL A 300 -5.57 6.61 -18.83
CA VAL A 300 -5.11 5.58 -17.88
C VAL A 300 -3.62 5.27 -18.04
N ALA A 301 -3.08 5.25 -19.27
CA ALA A 301 -1.71 4.83 -19.52
C ALA A 301 -0.68 5.95 -19.32
N ASP A 302 -1.02 7.21 -19.60
CA ASP A 302 -0.11 8.37 -19.51
C ASP A 302 0.00 8.92 -18.08
N ILE A 303 0.33 8.05 -17.13
CA ILE A 303 0.58 8.43 -15.73
C ILE A 303 2.07 8.77 -15.51
N SER A 304 2.97 8.32 -16.40
CA SER A 304 4.43 8.37 -16.22
C SER A 304 5.15 9.53 -16.92
N GLY A 305 4.43 10.46 -17.55
CA GLY A 305 5.05 11.63 -18.23
C GLY A 305 5.83 12.54 -17.27
N LYS A 306 6.92 13.14 -17.76
CA LYS A 306 7.92 13.89 -16.96
C LYS A 306 7.44 15.23 -16.36
N ASP A 307 6.27 15.74 -16.74
CA ASP A 307 5.73 17.03 -16.27
C ASP A 307 4.84 16.86 -15.01
N GLU A 308 5.43 16.38 -13.91
CA GLU A 308 4.73 16.19 -12.62
C GLU A 308 4.10 17.48 -12.08
N ALA A 309 4.64 18.65 -12.45
CA ALA A 309 4.20 19.94 -11.90
C ALA A 309 2.92 20.50 -12.54
N LYS A 310 2.37 19.90 -13.61
CA LYS A 310 1.28 20.52 -14.38
C LYS A 310 0.03 19.66 -14.58
N ASP A 311 0.12 18.34 -14.48
CA ASP A 311 -1.02 17.46 -14.76
C ASP A 311 -1.67 16.89 -13.50
N ILE A 312 -2.55 17.70 -12.91
CA ILE A 312 -3.31 17.35 -11.71
C ILE A 312 -4.21 16.10 -11.91
N LYS A 313 -4.50 15.70 -13.16
CA LYS A 313 -5.34 14.53 -13.45
C LYS A 313 -4.70 13.20 -13.05
N ARG A 314 -3.39 13.18 -12.82
CA ARG A 314 -2.63 11.99 -12.42
C ARG A 314 -2.65 11.73 -10.92
N GLU A 315 -3.02 12.74 -10.14
CA GLU A 315 -3.05 12.71 -8.68
C GLU A 315 -3.80 11.48 -8.11
N PRO A 316 -5.00 11.09 -8.62
CA PRO A 316 -5.70 9.91 -8.12
C PRO A 316 -4.95 8.58 -8.31
N TRP A 317 -4.14 8.48 -9.37
CA TRP A 317 -3.32 7.30 -9.66
C TRP A 317 -2.06 7.25 -8.80
N LEU A 318 -1.39 8.40 -8.65
CA LEU A 318 -0.20 8.54 -7.83
C LEU A 318 -0.54 8.28 -6.35
N LEU A 319 -1.66 8.80 -5.87
CA LEU A 319 -2.17 8.53 -4.52
C LEU A 319 -2.25 7.03 -4.22
N ARG A 320 -2.91 6.25 -5.09
CA ARG A 320 -3.10 4.80 -4.89
C ARG A 320 -1.80 4.03 -4.93
N LYS A 321 -0.89 4.42 -5.81
CA LYS A 321 0.45 3.83 -5.92
C LYS A 321 1.28 4.10 -4.66
N ASP A 322 1.29 5.33 -4.18
CA ASP A 322 2.10 5.70 -3.02
C ASP A 322 1.52 5.09 -1.73
N LEU A 323 0.18 5.02 -1.62
CA LEU A 323 -0.51 4.27 -0.57
C LEU A 323 -0.20 2.78 -0.62
N SER A 324 -0.25 2.13 -1.78
CA SER A 324 0.02 0.69 -1.88
C SER A 324 1.47 0.35 -1.56
N ARG A 325 2.43 1.21 -1.94
CA ARG A 325 3.84 1.10 -1.54
C ARG A 325 4.04 1.29 -0.05
N HIS A 326 3.43 2.34 0.51
CA HIS A 326 3.44 2.60 1.94
C HIS A 326 2.94 1.39 2.72
N PHE A 327 1.75 0.88 2.37
CA PHE A 327 1.18 -0.27 3.04
C PHE A 327 1.98 -1.55 2.79
N SER A 328 2.55 -1.77 1.60
CA SER A 328 3.44 -2.92 1.37
C SER A 328 4.62 -2.89 2.32
N HIS A 329 5.36 -1.77 2.42
CA HIS A 329 6.49 -1.66 3.33
C HIS A 329 6.09 -1.80 4.81
N HIS A 330 5.01 -1.14 5.22
CA HIS A 330 4.49 -1.21 6.59
C HIS A 330 4.13 -2.64 6.97
N LEU A 331 3.33 -3.32 6.15
CA LEU A 331 2.87 -4.68 6.38
C LEU A 331 4.02 -5.69 6.32
N GLU A 332 4.93 -5.56 5.36
CA GLU A 332 6.13 -6.42 5.28
C GLU A 332 7.00 -6.29 6.54
N ALA A 333 7.17 -5.08 7.08
CA ALA A 333 7.91 -4.90 8.32
C ALA A 333 7.19 -5.56 9.51
N HIS A 334 5.87 -5.54 9.55
CA HIS A 334 5.10 -6.05 10.68
C HIS A 334 4.74 -7.54 10.59
N MET A 335 4.79 -8.14 9.39
CA MET A 335 4.51 -9.55 9.12
C MET A 335 5.69 -10.23 8.42
N PRO A 336 6.84 -10.41 9.11
CA PRO A 336 7.96 -11.14 8.54
C PRO A 336 7.54 -12.60 8.25
N ASP A 337 8.21 -13.18 7.26
CA ASP A 337 8.00 -14.51 6.69
C ASP A 337 6.63 -14.73 6.04
N GLY A 338 5.82 -13.68 5.90
CA GLY A 338 4.53 -13.75 5.21
C GLY A 338 4.64 -13.93 3.69
N PRO A 339 3.63 -14.51 3.01
CA PRO A 339 3.59 -14.59 1.56
C PRO A 339 3.51 -13.19 0.94
N GLY A 340 4.50 -12.82 0.10
CA GLY A 340 4.55 -11.48 -0.50
C GLY A 340 3.30 -11.13 -1.31
N ALA A 341 2.73 -12.11 -2.02
CA ALA A 341 1.52 -11.91 -2.80
C ALA A 341 0.31 -11.56 -1.93
N ASN A 342 0.17 -12.18 -0.76
CA ASN A 342 -0.89 -11.85 0.19
C ASN A 342 -0.70 -10.45 0.77
N ILE A 343 0.52 -10.12 1.21
CA ILE A 343 0.82 -8.79 1.76
C ILE A 343 0.55 -7.69 0.74
N SER A 344 1.02 -7.83 -0.50
CA SER A 344 0.82 -6.82 -1.54
C SER A 344 -0.64 -6.74 -2.02
N ASN A 345 -1.35 -7.87 -2.05
CA ASN A 345 -2.79 -7.89 -2.30
C ASN A 345 -3.55 -7.08 -1.25
N PHE A 346 -3.22 -7.29 0.02
CA PHE A 346 -3.78 -6.54 1.14
C PHE A 346 -3.42 -5.06 1.10
N ALA A 347 -2.18 -4.73 0.72
CA ALA A 347 -1.73 -3.36 0.54
C ALA A 347 -2.54 -2.62 -0.54
N TRP A 348 -2.84 -3.25 -1.68
CA TRP A 348 -3.68 -2.66 -2.73
C TRP A 348 -5.14 -2.49 -2.30
N TRP A 349 -5.70 -3.48 -1.61
CA TRP A 349 -7.04 -3.37 -1.05
C TRP A 349 -7.15 -2.19 -0.08
N LEU A 350 -6.19 -2.07 0.86
CA LEU A 350 -6.17 -1.01 1.86
C LEU A 350 -5.94 0.37 1.23
N ALA A 351 -5.05 0.42 0.22
CA ALA A 351 -4.81 1.63 -0.56
C ALA A 351 -6.07 2.11 -1.28
N GLU A 352 -6.85 1.20 -1.89
CA GLU A 352 -8.11 1.58 -2.52
C GLU A 352 -9.12 2.07 -1.48
N LYS A 353 -9.29 1.32 -0.37
CA LYS A 353 -10.21 1.72 0.70
C LYS A 353 -9.92 3.12 1.22
N LEU A 354 -8.66 3.43 1.54
CA LEU A 354 -8.31 4.77 2.00
C LEU A 354 -8.45 5.82 0.90
N ALA A 355 -8.01 5.52 -0.33
CA ALA A 355 -8.10 6.48 -1.43
C ALA A 355 -9.56 6.86 -1.75
N SER A 356 -10.52 5.94 -1.62
CA SER A 356 -11.95 6.23 -1.82
C SER A 356 -12.57 7.07 -0.69
N LEU A 357 -11.90 7.26 0.46
CA LEU A 357 -12.38 8.10 1.57
C LEU A 357 -11.95 9.56 1.44
N LEU A 358 -10.89 9.81 0.67
CA LEU A 358 -10.36 11.16 0.48
C LEU A 358 -11.23 11.91 -0.53
N PRO A 359 -11.34 13.25 -0.43
CA PRO A 359 -12.05 14.05 -1.41
C PRO A 359 -11.50 13.82 -2.82
N ASP A 360 -12.40 13.55 -3.78
CA ASP A 360 -12.05 13.19 -5.15
C ASP A 360 -11.54 14.36 -6.00
N ASP A 361 -11.53 15.59 -5.48
CA ASP A 361 -11.01 16.73 -6.22
C ASP A 361 -9.46 16.66 -6.32
N PRO A 362 -8.88 16.90 -7.51
CA PRO A 362 -7.45 16.68 -7.71
C PRO A 362 -6.52 17.53 -6.82
N LYS A 363 -6.96 18.70 -6.34
CA LYS A 363 -6.15 19.55 -5.46
C LYS A 363 -6.10 18.99 -4.04
N SER A 364 -7.24 18.54 -3.53
CA SER A 364 -7.30 17.86 -2.24
C SER A 364 -6.49 16.57 -2.28
N ILE A 365 -6.62 15.76 -3.34
CA ILE A 365 -5.81 14.54 -3.50
C ILE A 365 -4.31 14.87 -3.45
N GLN A 366 -3.87 15.90 -4.18
CA GLN A 366 -2.47 16.32 -4.14
C GLN A 366 -2.03 16.75 -2.74
N TYR A 367 -2.89 17.49 -2.02
CA TYR A 367 -2.61 17.89 -0.65
C TYR A 367 -2.44 16.67 0.27
N TYR A 368 -3.40 15.74 0.28
CA TYR A 368 -3.32 14.56 1.15
C TYR A 368 -2.16 13.65 0.78
N ARG A 369 -1.87 13.49 -0.51
CA ARG A 369 -0.72 12.72 -0.97
C ARG A 369 0.58 13.29 -0.40
N LYS A 370 0.81 14.59 -0.56
CA LYS A 370 2.04 15.27 -0.11
C LYS A 370 2.14 15.37 1.42
N GLU A 371 1.06 15.76 2.08
CA GLU A 371 1.11 16.09 3.50
C GLU A 371 0.96 14.86 4.40
N TRP A 372 0.24 13.82 3.96
CA TRP A 372 -0.02 12.64 4.78
C TRP A 372 0.66 11.38 4.23
N VAL A 373 0.44 11.07 2.95
CA VAL A 373 0.92 9.81 2.35
C VAL A 373 2.43 9.77 2.22
N GLU A 374 3.04 10.80 1.62
CA GLU A 374 4.50 10.86 1.40
C GLU A 374 5.26 10.76 2.73
N ARG A 375 4.81 11.49 3.77
CA ARG A 375 5.38 11.41 5.12
C ARG A 375 5.27 10.00 5.73
N SER A 376 4.10 9.38 5.60
CA SER A 376 3.88 8.02 6.12
C SER A 376 4.71 6.99 5.34
N ALA A 377 4.82 7.15 4.02
CA ALA A 377 5.61 6.30 3.14
C ALA A 377 7.11 6.36 3.47
N GLU A 378 7.64 7.55 3.79
CA GLU A 378 9.02 7.74 4.25
C GLU A 378 9.31 6.99 5.56
N VAL A 379 8.37 7.03 6.51
CA VAL A 379 8.44 6.27 7.76
C VAL A 379 8.43 4.77 7.48
N SER A 380 7.48 4.30 6.67
CA SER A 380 7.34 2.87 6.35
C SER A 380 8.53 2.31 5.59
N VAL A 381 9.05 3.02 4.58
CA VAL A 381 10.23 2.55 3.82
C VAL A 381 11.47 2.50 4.71
N SER A 382 11.66 3.49 5.59
CA SER A 382 12.80 3.53 6.51
C SER A 382 12.70 2.42 7.56
N THR A 383 11.49 2.17 8.06
CA THR A 383 11.17 1.08 8.99
C THR A 383 11.44 -0.27 8.32
N TRP A 384 10.95 -0.47 7.10
CA TRP A 384 11.16 -1.67 6.30
C TRP A 384 12.65 -1.93 6.02
N PHE A 385 13.39 -0.91 5.57
CA PHE A 385 14.83 -1.04 5.33
C PHE A 385 15.62 -1.40 6.57
N SER A 386 15.25 -0.87 7.74
CA SER A 386 15.98 -1.16 8.98
C SER A 386 15.56 -2.47 9.62
N ALA A 387 14.29 -2.87 9.46
CA ALA A 387 13.78 -4.15 9.92
C ALA A 387 14.35 -5.31 9.07
N CYS A 388 14.59 -5.06 7.77
CA CYS A 388 15.00 -6.06 6.78
C CYS A 388 14.13 -7.33 6.86
N PRO A 389 12.79 -7.20 6.71
CA PRO A 389 11.91 -8.35 6.84
C PRO A 389 12.19 -9.37 5.75
N ARG A 390 12.14 -10.65 6.11
CA ARG A 390 12.10 -11.74 5.15
C ARG A 390 10.67 -11.84 4.66
N VAL A 391 10.43 -11.80 3.36
CA VAL A 391 9.08 -11.83 2.79
C VAL A 391 9.10 -12.75 1.58
N GLY A 392 8.04 -13.54 1.42
CA GLY A 392 7.89 -14.42 0.28
C GLY A 392 7.93 -13.67 -1.07
N TYR A 393 8.31 -14.40 -2.10
CA TYR A 393 8.39 -13.87 -3.47
C TYR A 393 6.99 -13.66 -4.02
N SER A 394 6.87 -12.68 -4.91
CA SER A 394 5.62 -12.40 -5.60
C SER A 394 5.85 -11.42 -6.73
N TYR A 395 5.14 -11.66 -7.83
CA TYR A 395 5.06 -10.72 -8.92
C TYR A 395 4.29 -9.45 -8.51
N LEU A 396 3.16 -9.58 -7.79
CA LEU A 396 2.42 -8.42 -7.28
C LEU A 396 3.28 -7.56 -6.34
N ARG A 397 4.11 -8.19 -5.51
CA ARG A 397 5.08 -7.50 -4.65
C ARG A 397 6.12 -6.73 -5.46
N TYR A 398 6.68 -7.35 -6.49
CA TYR A 398 7.55 -6.66 -7.43
C TYR A 398 6.84 -5.46 -8.07
N ALA A 399 5.63 -5.67 -8.60
CA ALA A 399 4.85 -4.66 -9.31
C ALA A 399 4.55 -3.44 -8.41
N THR A 400 4.16 -3.69 -7.17
CA THR A 400 3.83 -2.66 -6.18
C THR A 400 5.05 -1.78 -5.87
N ASN A 401 6.19 -2.41 -5.56
CA ASN A 401 7.38 -1.69 -5.10
C ASN A 401 8.23 -1.12 -6.24
N SER A 402 8.19 -1.72 -7.43
CA SER A 402 9.13 -1.38 -8.52
C SER A 402 8.47 -0.64 -9.69
N LEU A 403 7.24 -0.98 -10.08
CA LEU A 403 6.62 -0.36 -11.25
C LEU A 403 6.09 1.03 -10.92
N THR A 404 6.28 1.97 -11.85
CA THR A 404 5.83 3.35 -11.68
C THR A 404 4.33 3.52 -11.91
N ALA A 405 3.74 2.70 -12.78
CA ALA A 405 2.33 2.77 -13.17
C ALA A 405 1.80 1.38 -13.55
N PRO A 406 1.61 0.46 -12.58
CA PRO A 406 1.26 -0.94 -12.85
C PRO A 406 -0.01 -1.07 -13.69
N TRP A 407 -1.02 -0.25 -13.43
CA TRP A 407 -2.27 -0.21 -14.20
C TRP A 407 -2.05 0.17 -15.67
N GLY A 408 -1.26 1.22 -15.94
CA GLY A 408 -0.92 1.61 -17.29
C GLY A 408 -0.10 0.55 -18.03
N THR A 409 0.88 -0.07 -17.35
CA THR A 409 1.68 -1.17 -17.89
C THR A 409 0.80 -2.36 -18.26
N GLY A 410 -0.09 -2.77 -17.35
CA GLY A 410 -1.05 -3.84 -17.56
C GLY A 410 -1.96 -3.55 -18.75
N LEU A 411 -2.52 -2.35 -18.83
CA LEU A 411 -3.42 -1.96 -19.92
C LEU A 411 -2.75 -2.07 -21.29
N ILE A 412 -1.50 -1.58 -21.41
CA ILE A 412 -0.73 -1.66 -22.66
C ILE A 412 -0.36 -3.10 -22.99
N ALA A 413 -0.05 -3.92 -21.99
CA ALA A 413 0.23 -5.35 -22.19
C ALA A 413 -0.98 -6.10 -22.77
N LEU A 414 -2.19 -5.77 -22.32
CA LEU A 414 -3.43 -6.37 -22.83
C LEU A 414 -3.72 -6.05 -24.30
N MET A 415 -3.24 -4.91 -24.80
CA MET A 415 -3.45 -4.53 -26.20
C MET A 415 -2.71 -5.46 -27.17
N GLY A 416 -1.69 -6.21 -26.73
CA GLY A 416 -0.81 -6.99 -27.61
C GLY A 416 -1.58 -7.90 -28.57
N THR A 417 -2.53 -8.69 -28.06
CA THR A 417 -3.29 -9.66 -28.87
C THR A 417 -4.37 -9.02 -29.74
N LYS A 418 -4.79 -7.79 -29.43
CA LYS A 418 -5.95 -7.11 -30.05
C LYS A 418 -5.60 -5.81 -30.78
N LEU A 419 -4.33 -5.39 -30.79
CA LEU A 419 -3.90 -4.08 -31.28
C LEU A 419 -4.38 -3.79 -32.71
N GLU A 420 -4.33 -4.78 -33.60
CA GLU A 420 -4.79 -4.66 -35.00
C GLU A 420 -6.30 -4.31 -35.10
N GLN A 421 -7.12 -4.87 -34.20
CA GLN A 421 -8.57 -4.63 -34.15
C GLN A 421 -8.91 -3.26 -33.57
N LEU A 422 -7.96 -2.62 -32.87
CA LEU A 422 -8.10 -1.28 -32.30
C LEU A 422 -7.75 -0.16 -33.31
N ASP A 423 -7.56 -0.50 -34.59
CA ASP A 423 -7.22 0.41 -35.69
C ASP A 423 -6.19 1.50 -35.31
N PRO A 424 -4.92 1.12 -35.06
CA PRO A 424 -3.88 2.04 -34.62
C PRO A 424 -3.49 3.05 -35.70
N VAL A 425 -3.74 2.72 -36.98
CA VAL A 425 -3.42 3.58 -38.14
C VAL A 425 -4.49 4.63 -38.35
N GLY A 426 -5.77 4.30 -38.12
CA GLY A 426 -6.89 5.24 -38.24
C GLY A 426 -6.94 6.30 -37.14
N GLN A 427 -6.14 6.19 -36.07
CA GLN A 427 -6.06 7.20 -35.03
C GLN A 427 -5.37 8.48 -35.50
N SER A 428 -5.62 9.61 -34.83
CA SER A 428 -4.95 10.88 -35.12
C SER A 428 -3.44 10.79 -34.85
N LYS A 429 -2.64 11.61 -35.54
CA LYS A 429 -1.18 11.64 -35.34
C LYS A 429 -0.78 11.95 -33.90
N ASP A 430 -1.54 12.81 -33.23
CA ASP A 430 -1.33 13.17 -31.82
C ASP A 430 -1.53 11.97 -30.89
N VAL A 431 -2.63 11.23 -31.06
CA VAL A 431 -2.90 9.98 -30.31
C VAL A 431 -1.79 8.96 -30.55
N GLN A 432 -1.35 8.81 -31.80
CA GLN A 432 -0.28 7.89 -32.16
C GLN A 432 1.07 8.28 -31.51
N GLU A 433 1.45 9.55 -31.55
CA GLU A 433 2.68 10.04 -30.92
C GLU A 433 2.64 9.89 -29.40
N LYS A 434 1.51 10.25 -28.79
CA LYS A 434 1.28 10.11 -27.35
C LYS A 434 1.39 8.64 -26.92
N PHE A 435 0.71 7.73 -27.61
CA PHE A 435 0.81 6.30 -27.31
C PHE A 435 2.23 5.76 -27.46
N ASN A 436 2.94 6.17 -28.52
CA ASN A 436 4.32 5.75 -28.72
C ASN A 436 5.23 6.14 -27.55
N ASN A 437 5.13 7.39 -27.09
CA ASN A 437 5.90 7.89 -25.95
C ASN A 437 5.53 7.17 -24.65
N THR A 438 4.24 6.96 -24.41
CA THR A 438 3.72 6.22 -23.26
C THR A 438 4.23 4.77 -23.26
N LEU A 439 4.14 4.06 -24.38
CA LEU A 439 4.64 2.69 -24.54
C LEU A 439 6.14 2.59 -24.21
N ILE A 440 6.97 3.50 -24.74
CA ILE A 440 8.42 3.50 -24.45
C ILE A 440 8.68 3.72 -22.96
N SER A 441 7.98 4.67 -22.35
CA SER A 441 8.09 4.95 -20.92
C SER A 441 7.77 3.70 -20.08
N HIS A 442 6.68 2.99 -20.41
CA HIS A 442 6.29 1.76 -19.72
C HIS A 442 7.25 0.61 -19.96
N LEU A 443 7.78 0.44 -21.17
CA LEU A 443 8.79 -0.59 -21.46
C LEU A 443 10.05 -0.37 -20.61
N LEU A 444 10.53 0.87 -20.51
CA LEU A 444 11.70 1.23 -19.70
C LEU A 444 11.45 1.06 -18.20
N ALA A 445 10.27 1.46 -17.72
CA ALA A 445 9.91 1.37 -16.30
C ALA A 445 9.61 -0.06 -15.84
N SER A 446 9.33 -0.98 -16.77
CA SER A 446 8.89 -2.34 -16.46
C SER A 446 9.96 -3.41 -16.72
N ILE A 447 11.22 -3.02 -16.95
CA ILE A 447 12.31 -3.98 -17.16
C ILE A 447 12.55 -4.79 -15.86
N PRO A 448 12.63 -6.14 -15.92
CA PRO A 448 12.35 -6.98 -17.07
C PRO A 448 10.85 -7.13 -17.28
N PHE A 449 10.42 -7.05 -18.54
CA PHE A 449 9.03 -7.26 -18.91
C PHE A 449 8.85 -8.57 -19.68
N ALA A 450 7.63 -9.13 -19.65
CA ALA A 450 7.30 -10.31 -20.43
C ALA A 450 7.29 -9.95 -21.92
N VAL A 451 8.04 -10.73 -22.71
CA VAL A 451 8.02 -10.63 -24.17
C VAL A 451 7.06 -11.64 -24.78
N ASP A 452 6.94 -12.79 -24.11
CA ASP A 452 5.97 -13.84 -24.39
C ASP A 452 5.14 -14.01 -23.12
N ALA A 453 3.82 -14.18 -23.24
CA ALA A 453 2.95 -14.33 -22.09
C ALA A 453 3.25 -15.67 -21.39
N PRO A 454 3.30 -15.72 -20.05
CA PRO A 454 3.38 -16.98 -19.35
C PRO A 454 2.14 -17.83 -19.64
N ALA A 455 2.21 -19.14 -19.41
CA ALA A 455 1.08 -20.03 -19.67
C ALA A 455 -0.17 -19.70 -18.84
N SER A 456 0.01 -19.12 -17.65
CA SER A 456 -1.06 -18.82 -16.71
C SER A 456 -0.73 -17.53 -15.93
N PRO A 457 -0.86 -16.34 -16.55
CA PRO A 457 -0.63 -15.07 -15.87
C PRO A 457 -1.72 -14.84 -14.83
N THR A 458 -1.36 -14.29 -13.67
CA THR A 458 -2.32 -13.86 -12.65
C THR A 458 -2.74 -12.41 -12.89
N PHE A 459 -1.77 -11.56 -13.25
CA PHE A 459 -1.95 -10.13 -13.45
C PHE A 459 -1.73 -9.70 -14.90
N SER A 460 -2.32 -8.58 -15.31
CA SER A 460 -2.25 -8.08 -16.68
C SER A 460 -0.85 -7.65 -17.10
N MET A 461 -0.02 -7.15 -16.17
CA MET A 461 1.36 -6.77 -16.49
C MET A 461 2.31 -7.97 -16.67
N GLU A 462 1.89 -9.18 -16.31
CA GLU A 462 2.60 -10.41 -16.68
C GLU A 462 2.38 -10.75 -18.16
N CYS A 463 1.38 -10.15 -18.83
CA CYS A 463 1.15 -10.33 -20.26
C CYS A 463 2.26 -9.67 -21.09
N ALA A 464 2.35 -10.07 -22.35
CA ALA A 464 3.45 -9.71 -23.25
C ALA A 464 3.41 -8.24 -23.74
N ILE A 465 3.82 -7.28 -22.91
CA ILE A 465 3.99 -5.88 -23.38
C ILE A 465 5.01 -5.76 -24.51
N GLY A 466 5.99 -6.68 -24.56
CA GLY A 466 6.92 -6.79 -25.69
C GLY A 466 6.21 -7.12 -27.02
N GLU A 467 5.13 -7.90 -27.00
CA GLU A 467 4.31 -8.17 -28.18
C GLU A 467 3.60 -6.90 -28.67
N THR A 468 3.01 -6.12 -27.74
CA THR A 468 2.43 -4.80 -28.05
C THR A 468 3.46 -3.90 -28.72
N ALA A 469 4.69 -3.86 -28.19
CA ALA A 469 5.76 -3.03 -28.73
C ALA A 469 6.15 -3.43 -30.16
N LEU A 470 6.33 -4.73 -30.42
CA LEU A 470 6.71 -5.24 -31.74
C LEU A 470 5.59 -5.02 -32.77
N LYS A 471 4.32 -5.24 -32.40
CA LYS A 471 3.19 -4.97 -33.30
C LYS A 471 3.02 -3.48 -33.56
N TRP A 472 3.13 -2.65 -32.53
CA TRP A 472 3.06 -1.19 -32.68
C TRP A 472 4.15 -0.66 -33.62
N GLY A 473 5.38 -1.19 -33.50
CA GLY A 473 6.51 -0.83 -34.35
C GLY A 473 6.25 -1.00 -35.85
N ARG A 474 5.36 -1.92 -36.26
CA ARG A 474 4.98 -2.12 -37.67
C ARG A 474 4.27 -0.91 -38.29
N TYR A 475 3.68 -0.05 -37.46
CA TYR A 475 2.96 1.15 -37.87
C TYR A 475 3.79 2.43 -37.71
N ARG A 476 5.07 2.32 -37.33
CA ARG A 476 5.94 3.46 -37.04
C ARG A 476 7.03 3.60 -38.10
N PRO A 477 7.60 4.81 -38.26
CA PRO A 477 8.80 5.00 -39.06
C PRO A 477 9.95 4.10 -38.57
N GLU A 478 10.86 3.75 -39.48
CA GLU A 478 11.92 2.75 -39.26
C GLU A 478 12.79 3.03 -38.01
N ASN A 479 13.08 4.29 -37.72
CA ASN A 479 13.85 4.69 -36.53
C ASN A 479 13.13 4.31 -35.22
N GLN A 480 11.83 4.57 -35.12
CA GLN A 480 11.02 4.23 -33.94
C GLN A 480 10.80 2.71 -33.83
N ALA A 481 10.53 2.04 -34.96
CA ALA A 481 10.39 0.59 -35.02
C ALA A 481 11.66 -0.13 -34.57
N SER A 482 12.83 0.36 -35.03
CA SER A 482 14.15 -0.15 -34.65
C SER A 482 14.41 0.01 -33.16
N MET A 483 14.10 1.19 -32.58
CA MET A 483 14.24 1.44 -31.15
C MET A 483 13.40 0.48 -30.29
N LEU A 484 12.11 0.29 -30.62
CA LEU A 484 11.25 -0.65 -29.91
C LEU A 484 11.78 -2.08 -30.00
N THR A 485 12.26 -2.48 -31.18
CA THR A 485 12.88 -3.79 -31.41
C THR A 485 14.15 -3.97 -30.59
N GLN A 486 15.00 -2.93 -30.49
CA GLN A 486 16.21 -2.96 -29.67
C GLN A 486 15.89 -3.11 -28.18
N LEU A 487 14.89 -2.39 -27.66
CA LEU A 487 14.44 -2.53 -26.27
C LEU A 487 13.95 -3.95 -25.97
N VAL A 488 13.09 -4.50 -26.83
CA VAL A 488 12.57 -5.88 -26.67
C VAL A 488 13.71 -6.90 -26.74
N ASN A 489 14.65 -6.74 -27.66
CA ASN A 489 15.80 -7.64 -27.78
C ASN A 489 16.78 -7.52 -26.61
N GLY A 490 17.01 -6.31 -26.09
CA GLY A 490 17.81 -6.08 -24.88
C GLY A 490 17.20 -6.80 -23.67
N ASN A 491 15.88 -6.66 -23.50
CA ASN A 491 15.14 -7.37 -22.46
C ASN A 491 15.20 -8.90 -22.63
N ARG A 492 14.99 -9.43 -23.85
CA ARG A 492 15.15 -10.87 -24.14
C ARG A 492 16.55 -11.38 -23.82
N LYS A 493 17.58 -10.61 -24.14
CA LYS A 493 18.96 -11.00 -23.81
C LYS A 493 19.13 -11.19 -22.31
N LEU A 494 18.49 -10.40 -21.46
CA LEU A 494 18.65 -10.51 -20.01
C LEU A 494 17.71 -11.52 -19.33
N SER A 495 16.81 -12.19 -20.07
CA SER A 495 15.83 -13.10 -19.48
C SER A 495 16.44 -14.45 -19.07
N THR A 496 17.52 -14.88 -19.75
CA THR A 496 18.20 -16.15 -19.44
C THR A 496 19.27 -15.98 -18.37
N VAL A 497 19.50 -17.05 -17.60
CA VAL A 497 20.53 -17.10 -16.55
C VAL A 497 21.92 -16.79 -17.10
N GLU A 498 22.31 -17.46 -18.18
CA GLU A 498 23.64 -17.34 -18.78
C GLU A 498 23.90 -15.91 -19.26
N SER A 499 22.96 -15.34 -19.99
CA SER A 499 23.10 -14.00 -20.52
C SER A 499 23.06 -12.94 -19.43
N LEU A 500 22.25 -13.11 -18.38
CA LEU A 500 22.30 -12.23 -17.20
C LEU A 500 23.68 -12.29 -16.53
N CYS A 501 24.27 -13.49 -16.37
CA CYS A 501 25.60 -13.62 -15.79
C CYS A 501 26.67 -12.93 -16.65
N ASN A 502 26.60 -13.07 -17.98
CA ASN A 502 27.51 -12.38 -18.90
C ASN A 502 27.33 -10.86 -18.83
N ALA A 503 26.08 -10.39 -18.81
CA ALA A 503 25.78 -8.97 -18.66
C ALA A 503 26.27 -8.41 -17.32
N LEU A 504 26.12 -9.15 -16.22
CA LEU A 504 26.69 -8.77 -14.93
C LEU A 504 28.21 -8.63 -15.01
N ARG A 505 28.94 -9.57 -15.63
CA ARG A 505 30.41 -9.47 -15.78
C ARG A 505 30.84 -8.24 -16.58
N GLU A 506 30.12 -7.92 -17.65
CA GLU A 506 30.39 -6.79 -18.55
C GLU A 506 29.82 -5.46 -18.05
N MET A 507 29.06 -5.46 -16.94
CA MET A 507 28.30 -4.30 -16.46
C MET A 507 29.16 -3.04 -16.31
N ALA A 508 30.41 -3.17 -15.83
CA ALA A 508 31.32 -2.04 -15.62
C ALA A 508 31.69 -1.33 -16.93
N ASN A 509 31.75 -2.10 -18.02
CA ASN A 509 32.13 -1.62 -19.35
C ASN A 509 30.91 -1.28 -20.22
N SER A 510 29.70 -1.56 -19.72
CA SER A 510 28.46 -1.36 -20.46
C SER A 510 28.03 0.11 -20.42
N PRO A 511 27.34 0.62 -21.46
CA PRO A 511 26.68 1.93 -21.41
C PRO A 511 25.74 2.07 -20.22
N LEU A 512 25.51 3.30 -19.75
CA LEU A 512 24.69 3.57 -18.57
C LEU A 512 23.25 3.00 -18.67
N GLY A 513 22.66 3.03 -19.86
CA GLY A 513 21.33 2.44 -20.10
C GLY A 513 21.31 0.93 -19.84
N ASP A 514 22.34 0.22 -20.30
CA ASP A 514 22.49 -1.23 -20.10
C ASP A 514 22.78 -1.55 -18.63
N GLN A 515 23.60 -0.73 -17.97
CA GLN A 515 23.84 -0.83 -16.52
C GLN A 515 22.54 -0.72 -15.71
N ALA A 516 21.72 0.30 -15.99
CA ALA A 516 20.42 0.46 -15.34
C ALA A 516 19.49 -0.74 -15.62
N MET A 517 19.46 -1.20 -16.87
CA MET A 517 18.68 -2.37 -17.30
C MET A 517 19.09 -3.64 -16.51
N ILE A 518 20.38 -3.92 -16.40
CA ILE A 518 20.92 -5.08 -15.65
C ILE A 518 20.52 -5.00 -14.17
N ALA A 519 20.65 -3.82 -13.55
CA ALA A 519 20.29 -3.63 -12.14
C ALA A 519 18.78 -3.83 -11.90
N MET A 520 17.93 -3.33 -12.80
CA MET A 520 16.49 -3.54 -12.74
C MET A 520 16.11 -5.02 -12.90
N VAL A 521 16.77 -5.75 -13.82
CA VAL A 521 16.57 -7.20 -13.97
C VAL A 521 16.95 -7.97 -12.70
N LEU A 522 18.08 -7.63 -12.09
CA LEU A 522 18.50 -8.26 -10.85
C LEU A 522 17.50 -7.98 -9.70
N LYS A 523 17.06 -6.73 -9.57
CA LYS A 523 16.03 -6.32 -8.60
C LYS A 523 14.73 -7.09 -8.81
N ALA A 524 14.22 -7.17 -10.03
CA ALA A 524 12.99 -7.91 -10.31
C ALA A 524 13.12 -9.41 -10.00
N LYS A 525 14.27 -10.02 -10.31
CA LYS A 525 14.54 -11.41 -9.92
C LYS A 525 14.56 -11.58 -8.40
N ALA A 526 15.14 -10.65 -7.66
CA ALA A 526 15.11 -10.70 -6.20
C ALA A 526 13.69 -10.76 -5.62
N TYR A 527 12.72 -10.06 -6.23
CA TYR A 527 11.32 -10.09 -5.80
C TYR A 527 10.54 -11.32 -6.27
N THR A 528 10.86 -11.87 -7.46
CA THR A 528 10.00 -12.86 -8.14
C THR A 528 10.58 -14.29 -8.15
N ALA A 529 11.90 -14.44 -8.09
CA ALA A 529 12.59 -15.72 -8.16
C ALA A 529 13.98 -15.60 -7.50
N PRO A 530 14.08 -15.85 -6.19
CA PRO A 530 15.27 -15.53 -5.39
C PRO A 530 16.45 -16.47 -5.59
N ASP A 531 16.21 -17.64 -6.19
CA ASP A 531 17.18 -18.71 -6.34
C ASP A 531 18.09 -18.31 -7.48
N LEU A 532 18.94 -17.33 -7.18
CA LEU A 532 19.95 -16.89 -8.11
C LEU A 532 20.87 -18.10 -8.39
N PRO A 533 21.08 -18.41 -9.66
CA PRO A 533 21.88 -19.55 -10.05
C PRO A 533 23.32 -19.32 -9.60
N LYS A 534 24.03 -20.40 -9.22
CA LYS A 534 25.40 -20.34 -8.71
C LYS A 534 26.37 -19.45 -9.54
N PRO A 535 26.35 -19.46 -10.89
CA PRO A 535 27.19 -18.56 -11.68
C PRO A 535 26.92 -17.07 -11.46
N ALA A 536 25.69 -16.67 -11.14
CA ALA A 536 25.37 -15.29 -10.80
C ALA A 536 26.01 -14.92 -9.45
N TRP A 537 25.91 -15.80 -8.44
CA TRP A 537 26.57 -15.61 -7.16
C TRP A 537 28.09 -15.53 -7.27
N GLU A 538 28.72 -16.29 -8.17
CA GLU A 538 30.16 -16.20 -8.44
C GLU A 538 30.56 -14.82 -8.96
N VAL A 539 29.78 -14.24 -9.88
CA VAL A 539 30.03 -12.88 -10.41
C VAL A 539 29.85 -11.83 -9.33
N LEU A 540 28.75 -11.88 -8.59
CA LEU A 540 28.52 -10.97 -7.46
C LEU A 540 29.60 -11.12 -6.38
N SER A 541 30.13 -12.33 -6.23
CA SER A 541 31.20 -12.67 -5.29
C SER A 541 32.60 -12.26 -5.70
N ASP A 542 32.80 -11.78 -6.92
CA ASP A 542 34.09 -11.29 -7.38
C ASP A 542 34.45 -9.92 -6.74
N ASN A 543 35.68 -9.81 -6.24
CA ASN A 543 36.13 -8.62 -5.51
C ASN A 543 36.33 -7.41 -6.43
N ASP A 544 36.92 -7.63 -7.60
CA ASP A 544 37.21 -6.57 -8.56
C ASP A 544 35.94 -6.08 -9.24
N TRP A 545 34.98 -6.98 -9.46
CA TRP A 545 33.63 -6.64 -9.87
C TRP A 545 32.95 -5.72 -8.85
N ARG A 546 32.90 -6.10 -7.58
CA ARG A 546 32.26 -5.27 -6.53
C ARG A 546 32.87 -3.88 -6.43
N LYS A 547 34.21 -3.78 -6.46
CA LYS A 547 34.91 -2.50 -6.39
C LYS A 547 34.54 -1.58 -7.54
N ARG A 548 34.56 -2.09 -8.78
CA ARG A 548 34.20 -1.30 -9.96
C ARG A 548 32.72 -0.93 -9.96
N ILE A 549 31.84 -1.91 -9.77
CA ILE A 549 30.38 -1.70 -9.87
C ILE A 549 29.86 -0.87 -8.70
N LEU A 550 30.06 -1.32 -7.46
CA LEU A 550 29.48 -0.62 -6.31
C LEU A 550 30.29 0.62 -5.91
N GLY A 551 31.59 0.65 -6.22
CA GLY A 551 32.46 1.78 -5.90
C GLY A 551 32.43 2.92 -6.91
N GLU A 552 32.06 2.68 -8.18
CA GLU A 552 32.19 3.69 -9.24
C GLU A 552 30.87 4.06 -9.94
N MET A 553 29.84 3.21 -9.89
CA MET A 553 28.55 3.48 -10.57
C MET A 553 27.82 4.73 -10.06
N ILE A 554 26.90 5.26 -10.88
CA ILE A 554 25.98 6.31 -10.45
C ILE A 554 25.04 5.80 -9.35
N VAL A 555 24.56 6.72 -8.52
CA VAL A 555 23.78 6.44 -7.31
C VAL A 555 22.49 5.69 -7.62
N GLU A 556 21.83 5.99 -8.73
CA GLU A 556 20.55 5.39 -9.13
C GLU A 556 20.70 3.90 -9.47
N VAL A 557 21.75 3.53 -10.21
CA VAL A 557 22.03 2.12 -10.54
C VAL A 557 22.48 1.37 -9.29
N GLN A 558 23.32 2.01 -8.47
CA GLN A 558 23.75 1.47 -7.19
C GLN A 558 22.56 1.21 -6.25
N GLY A 559 21.60 2.12 -6.17
CA GLY A 559 20.40 1.98 -5.34
C GLY A 559 19.59 0.74 -5.71
N ASN A 560 19.35 0.51 -7.01
CA ASN A 560 18.66 -0.69 -7.50
C ASN A 560 19.39 -1.99 -7.15
N LEU A 561 20.72 -2.02 -7.32
CA LEU A 561 21.54 -3.18 -6.95
C LEU A 561 21.47 -3.48 -5.46
N ILE A 562 21.51 -2.44 -4.63
CA ILE A 562 21.56 -2.60 -3.17
C ILE A 562 20.22 -3.03 -2.61
N GLU A 563 19.12 -2.52 -3.15
CA GLU A 563 17.80 -3.06 -2.83
C GLU A 563 17.71 -4.54 -3.20
N ALA A 564 18.16 -4.93 -4.40
CA ALA A 564 18.22 -6.33 -4.82
C ALA A 564 19.04 -7.17 -3.85
N PHE A 565 20.23 -6.70 -3.44
CA PHE A 565 21.09 -7.42 -2.51
C PHE A 565 20.49 -7.54 -1.11
N ASN A 566 19.80 -6.52 -0.60
CA ASN A 566 19.12 -6.59 0.70
C ASN A 566 18.02 -7.66 0.70
N ILE A 567 17.33 -7.86 -0.43
CA ILE A 567 16.31 -8.91 -0.58
C ILE A 567 16.97 -10.29 -0.71
N LEU A 568 18.06 -10.40 -1.48
CA LEU A 568 18.74 -11.67 -1.74
C LEU A 568 19.60 -12.16 -0.56
N GLN A 569 20.15 -11.24 0.23
CA GLN A 569 21.11 -11.55 1.31
C GLN A 569 20.56 -12.53 2.35
N PRO A 570 19.33 -12.35 2.90
CA PRO A 570 18.75 -13.30 3.85
C PRO A 570 18.55 -14.72 3.29
N ILE A 571 18.43 -14.84 1.97
CA ILE A 571 18.10 -16.09 1.26
C ILE A 571 19.38 -16.84 0.89
N ALA A 572 20.47 -16.11 0.67
CA ALA A 572 21.74 -16.69 0.27
C ALA A 572 22.32 -17.67 1.30
N GLN A 573 21.90 -17.61 2.58
CA GLN A 573 22.21 -18.46 3.77
C GLN A 573 23.70 -18.85 4.05
N ASP A 574 24.60 -18.62 3.11
CA ASP A 574 26.02 -18.99 3.10
C ASP A 574 26.92 -17.79 3.50
N LYS A 575 28.22 -17.87 3.15
CA LYS A 575 29.23 -16.83 3.35
C LYS A 575 28.77 -15.43 2.94
N TRP A 576 27.89 -15.30 1.93
CA TRP A 576 27.41 -14.00 1.48
C TRP A 576 26.67 -13.23 2.58
N PHE A 577 25.87 -13.92 3.39
CA PHE A 577 25.13 -13.33 4.51
C PHE A 577 26.09 -12.56 5.44
N THR A 578 27.18 -13.18 5.86
CA THR A 578 28.13 -12.55 6.80
C THR A 578 29.15 -11.63 6.13
N LEU A 579 29.52 -11.87 4.88
CA LEU A 579 30.58 -11.11 4.20
C LEU A 579 30.09 -9.85 3.48
N PHE A 580 28.84 -9.81 3.01
CA PHE A 580 28.31 -8.66 2.27
C PHE A 580 28.43 -7.33 3.03
N PRO A 581 28.11 -7.24 4.34
CA PRO A 581 28.29 -6.00 5.10
C PRO A 581 29.74 -5.52 5.10
N HIS A 582 30.70 -6.44 5.15
CA HIS A 582 32.14 -6.11 5.12
C HIS A 582 32.59 -5.61 3.74
N TYR A 583 32.04 -6.16 2.66
CA TYR A 583 32.32 -5.65 1.32
C TYR A 583 31.83 -4.22 1.13
N VAL A 584 30.64 -3.89 1.63
CA VAL A 584 30.13 -2.51 1.57
C VAL A 584 30.99 -1.58 2.46
N ALA A 585 31.45 -2.08 3.62
CA ALA A 585 32.36 -1.32 4.49
C ALA A 585 33.70 -1.03 3.82
N ASP A 586 34.28 -1.98 3.07
CA ASP A 586 35.50 -1.76 2.28
C ASP A 586 35.33 -0.59 1.29
N LEU A 587 34.20 -0.54 0.58
CA LEU A 587 33.89 0.54 -0.36
C LEU A 587 33.69 1.88 0.36
N CYS A 588 33.05 1.86 1.52
CA CYS A 588 32.82 3.03 2.35
C CYS A 588 34.13 3.64 2.88
N GLU A 589 35.16 2.82 3.13
CA GLU A 589 36.50 3.28 3.50
C GLU A 589 37.30 3.83 2.32
N GLN A 590 37.10 3.28 1.12
CA GLN A 590 37.85 3.65 -0.09
C GLN A 590 37.32 4.92 -0.77
N THR A 591 36.05 5.26 -0.58
CA THR A 591 35.46 6.41 -1.26
C THR A 591 35.94 7.75 -0.69
N GLY A 592 36.42 8.62 -1.58
CA GLY A 592 36.76 10.00 -1.26
C GLY A 592 35.55 10.94 -1.21
N ASP A 593 34.43 10.53 -1.83
CA ASP A 593 33.20 11.32 -1.95
C ASP A 593 32.37 11.24 -0.65
N ALA A 594 32.03 12.39 -0.08
CA ALA A 594 31.29 12.47 1.19
C ALA A 594 29.84 12.00 1.07
N ASP A 595 29.15 12.31 -0.03
CA ASP A 595 27.77 11.92 -0.27
C ASP A 595 27.68 10.43 -0.52
N ARG A 596 28.61 9.90 -1.33
CA ARG A 596 28.74 8.46 -1.55
C ARG A 596 29.09 7.72 -0.26
N ARG A 597 29.98 8.27 0.58
CA ARG A 597 30.31 7.71 1.89
C ARG A 597 29.08 7.60 2.78
N LYS A 598 28.25 8.64 2.82
CA LYS A 598 27.00 8.67 3.58
C LYS A 598 26.04 7.57 3.13
N ILE A 599 25.86 7.43 1.82
CA ILE A 599 25.02 6.38 1.22
C ILE A 599 25.55 4.98 1.57
N LEU A 600 26.84 4.72 1.31
CA LEU A 600 27.48 3.44 1.62
C LEU A 600 27.43 3.11 3.11
N PHE A 601 27.59 4.10 4.00
CA PHE A 601 27.52 3.90 5.44
C PHE A 601 26.13 3.41 5.88
N ARG A 602 25.05 4.03 5.36
CA ARG A 602 23.68 3.55 5.61
C ARG A 602 23.49 2.11 5.12
N TYR A 603 24.06 1.77 3.97
CA TYR A 603 24.01 0.41 3.46
C TYR A 603 24.79 -0.59 4.28
N VAL A 604 25.94 -0.22 4.86
CA VAL A 604 26.64 -1.08 5.82
C VAL A 604 25.73 -1.39 7.00
N ILE A 605 25.01 -0.39 7.52
CA ILE A 605 24.08 -0.61 8.63
C ILE A 605 22.94 -1.56 8.21
N HIS A 606 22.27 -1.30 7.08
CA HIS A 606 21.16 -2.15 6.62
C HIS A 606 21.60 -3.58 6.31
N ALA A 607 22.71 -3.76 5.59
CA ALA A 607 23.27 -5.09 5.34
C ALA A 607 23.65 -5.80 6.65
N SER A 608 24.18 -5.07 7.63
CA SER A 608 24.51 -5.61 8.95
C SER A 608 23.25 -6.06 9.71
N LEU A 609 22.15 -5.28 9.62
CA LEU A 609 20.84 -5.63 10.20
C LEU A 609 20.21 -6.84 9.53
N ALA A 610 20.23 -6.89 8.20
CA ALA A 610 19.75 -8.04 7.42
C ALA A 610 20.48 -9.34 7.79
N SER A 611 21.74 -9.23 8.24
CA SER A 611 22.56 -10.36 8.64
C SER A 611 22.77 -10.56 10.13
N ASP A 612 22.03 -9.83 10.97
CA ASP A 612 22.14 -9.92 12.42
C ASP A 612 23.60 -9.82 12.91
N THR A 613 24.42 -8.99 12.24
CA THR A 613 25.84 -8.73 12.61
C THR A 613 26.07 -7.25 12.88
N VAL A 614 27.19 -6.92 13.53
CA VAL A 614 27.63 -5.53 13.76
C VAL A 614 29.11 -5.33 13.46
N SER A 615 29.80 -6.37 12.97
CA SER A 615 31.25 -6.39 12.78
C SER A 615 31.71 -5.37 11.73
N ALA A 616 30.98 -5.21 10.64
CA ALA A 616 31.29 -4.22 9.61
C ALA A 616 31.10 -2.78 10.11
N VAL A 617 30.04 -2.51 10.87
CA VAL A 617 29.83 -1.21 11.53
C VAL A 617 30.95 -0.93 12.55
N ARG A 618 31.26 -1.90 13.42
CA ARG A 618 32.36 -1.76 14.39
C ARG A 618 33.70 -1.46 13.73
N ARG A 619 33.99 -2.10 12.59
CA ARG A 619 35.20 -1.84 11.79
C ARG A 619 35.30 -0.36 11.41
N LEU A 620 34.23 0.23 10.87
CA LEU A 620 34.23 1.64 10.47
C LEU A 620 34.39 2.58 11.68
N LEU A 621 33.74 2.26 12.80
CA LEU A 621 33.72 3.14 13.98
C LEU A 621 34.97 3.04 14.87
N HIS A 622 35.68 1.91 14.84
CA HIS A 622 36.92 1.71 15.60
C HIS A 622 38.17 1.72 14.71
N GLY A 623 37.99 1.89 13.39
CA GLY A 623 39.07 1.94 12.42
C GLY A 623 39.81 3.29 12.39
N PRO A 624 40.89 3.37 11.59
CA PRO A 624 41.70 4.59 11.47
C PRO A 624 40.91 5.79 10.95
N ASN A 625 39.85 5.54 10.16
CA ASN A 625 39.01 6.57 9.54
C ASN A 625 37.77 6.94 10.36
N ARG A 626 37.69 6.57 11.66
CA ARG A 626 36.49 6.77 12.50
C ARG A 626 35.92 8.18 12.48
N ALA A 627 36.77 9.20 12.39
CA ALA A 627 36.37 10.61 12.40
C ALA A 627 35.41 10.94 11.24
N ASN A 628 35.51 10.22 10.12
CA ASN A 628 34.64 10.42 8.95
C ASN A 628 33.21 9.91 9.17
N TYR A 629 32.95 9.11 10.21
CA TYR A 629 31.68 8.42 10.42
C TYR A 629 30.90 8.92 11.64
N ILE A 630 31.52 9.64 12.58
CA ILE A 630 30.85 10.13 13.81
C ILE A 630 29.62 10.97 13.50
N GLY A 631 29.72 11.89 12.53
CA GLY A 631 28.58 12.71 12.10
C GLY A 631 27.44 11.87 11.50
N LEU A 632 27.79 10.86 10.70
CA LEU A 632 26.82 9.94 10.07
C LEU A 632 26.11 9.05 11.10
N VAL A 633 26.82 8.62 12.16
CA VAL A 633 26.24 7.89 13.29
C VAL A 633 25.22 8.75 14.02
N LYS A 634 25.56 10.01 14.31
CA LYS A 634 24.65 10.93 14.99
C LYS A 634 23.36 11.12 14.17
N GLU A 635 23.49 11.39 12.88
CA GLU A 635 22.36 11.52 11.96
C GLU A 635 21.50 10.25 11.93
N TYR A 636 22.13 9.07 11.84
CA TYR A 636 21.39 7.81 11.82
C TYR A 636 20.64 7.55 13.14
N ARG A 637 21.23 7.90 14.29
CA ARG A 637 20.55 7.76 15.60
C ARG A 637 19.33 8.67 15.70
N GLU A 638 19.43 9.93 15.25
CA GLU A 638 18.30 10.86 15.23
C GLU A 638 17.15 10.31 14.36
N ILE A 639 17.47 9.66 13.23
CA ILE A 639 16.48 8.96 12.40
C ILE A 639 15.83 7.80 13.18
N ILE A 640 16.62 6.92 13.81
CA ILE A 640 16.09 5.77 14.56
C ILE A 640 15.24 6.21 15.75
N ASP A 641 15.64 7.24 16.48
CA ASP A 641 14.86 7.76 17.62
C ASP A 641 13.50 8.29 17.16
N THR A 642 13.45 8.93 15.98
CA THR A 642 12.21 9.39 15.36
C THR A 642 11.32 8.22 14.91
N LEU A 643 11.92 7.17 14.35
CA LEU A 643 11.21 5.98 13.84
C LEU A 643 10.86 4.96 14.93
N TRP A 644 11.42 5.10 16.14
CA TRP A 644 11.27 4.14 17.24
C TRP A 644 9.82 3.67 17.50
N PRO A 645 8.82 4.58 17.54
CA PRO A 645 7.43 4.19 17.78
C PRO A 645 6.81 3.33 16.69
N TYR A 646 7.34 3.39 15.46
CA TYR A 646 6.80 2.71 14.29
C TYR A 646 7.45 1.34 14.03
N TYR A 647 8.56 1.03 14.70
CA TYR A 647 9.17 -0.29 14.59
C TYR A 647 8.30 -1.35 15.27
N PRO A 648 8.08 -2.50 14.62
CA PRO A 648 7.50 -3.65 15.29
C PRO A 648 8.43 -4.13 16.41
N PRO A 649 7.91 -4.82 17.46
CA PRO A 649 8.72 -5.24 18.60
C PRO A 649 9.98 -6.04 18.25
N TRP A 650 9.91 -6.89 17.22
CA TRP A 650 11.05 -7.67 16.75
C TRP A 650 12.11 -6.79 16.06
N GLY A 651 11.68 -5.81 15.26
CA GLY A 651 12.55 -4.83 14.61
C GLY A 651 13.24 -3.94 15.64
N GLN A 652 12.52 -3.49 16.67
CA GLN A 652 13.10 -2.80 17.82
C GLN A 652 14.19 -3.66 18.48
N GLY A 653 13.94 -4.97 18.66
CA GLY A 653 14.93 -5.91 19.21
C GLY A 653 16.26 -5.89 18.45
N ARG A 654 16.22 -6.02 17.12
CA ARG A 654 17.40 -5.91 16.25
C ARG A 654 18.07 -4.54 16.37
N MET A 655 17.26 -3.48 16.41
CA MET A 655 17.78 -2.12 16.44
C MET A 655 18.48 -1.78 17.75
N ARG A 656 18.03 -2.30 18.90
CA ARG A 656 18.75 -2.12 20.19
C ARG A 656 20.19 -2.65 20.10
N ALA A 657 20.37 -3.83 19.49
CA ALA A 657 21.69 -4.43 19.32
C ALA A 657 22.60 -3.55 18.43
N MET A 658 22.07 -3.01 17.34
CA MET A 658 22.82 -2.09 16.48
C MET A 658 23.13 -0.76 17.19
N LEU A 659 22.15 -0.14 17.84
CA LEU A 659 22.32 1.14 18.56
C LEU A 659 23.39 1.04 19.66
N ALA A 660 23.47 -0.09 20.37
CA ALA A 660 24.52 -0.33 21.36
C ALA A 660 25.94 -0.25 20.74
N ASN A 661 26.07 -0.57 19.45
CA ASN A 661 27.33 -0.52 18.70
C ASN A 661 27.57 0.78 17.94
N LEU A 662 26.55 1.63 17.84
CA LEU A 662 26.64 3.00 17.33
C LEU A 662 27.00 4.01 18.44
N HIS A 663 27.43 3.54 19.62
CA HIS A 663 28.00 4.40 20.64
C HIS A 663 29.49 4.58 20.37
N VAL A 664 29.87 5.80 19.97
CA VAL A 664 31.26 6.22 19.85
C VAL A 664 31.54 7.15 21.03
N THR A 665 32.35 6.69 21.99
CA THR A 665 32.92 7.53 23.07
C THR A 665 34.09 8.35 22.57
#